data_AF-A0A2S3UNC1-F1
#
_entry.id   AF-A0A2S3UNC1-F1
#
_cell.length_a   1.000
_cell.length_b   1.000
_cell.length_c   1.000
_cell.angle_alpha   90.00
_cell.angle_beta   90.00
_cell.angle_gamma   90.00
#
_symmetry.space_group_name_H-M   'P 1'
#
loop_
_entity.id
_entity.type
_entity.pdbx_description
1 polymer ?
#
loop_
_entity_poly.entity_id
_entity_poly.type
_entity_poly.pdbx_seq_one_letter_code
_entity_poly.pdbx_strand_id
1 'polypeptide(L)'
;MRAVTDIIARPGLDDGTVRLAWTNPDSEAFAPGAFTSIRVLRRERAHPRNSDDGTVLYDGPPIAALADKDPAAPAFRYYRIFARDDAGILHDGETALATAFAAKHSGIAERLYALLPAIHQRFDTPLDAAALGVLTPAQRSALAALPPELAGSGPLRRFALALFRPFDLIRSTAEALPLMRDVDHCPPVALRALADSLGWALDETLPLARRRNDVRFAPSLLRRNGSVEGIATLIERSTGWRVDLVEGHARLLRTHRPARRSLCSLIQRDGLWRAADDLAPLLGLPEVEASGGAATPATVTGSLTGPFDFPPGGTLRLEIGSQAPFNLRLDAGDVDDITAVTAAELATVINTLAPELTARELPGGELEIATAETGPEARLRVLFTRCTPRSTDAAPAGRPVATTAGPDNATLMFYETFDPADAVTRRAAQDRLRGLPAPAPDLPFAPAPSLPVASVSTPPLPARARIRARVRRNARWLDSFALDTGPDPAARPAAMRLPDDRVLLAWLANPNTARARIEMRFAMLGDPAPARLALGSSGPWSLPPGTSLALTVARRDGATRRTGIAFAATDFADPAAVTQTELVSLLTLRLDGVTAQPRADGGVALVSDEAGGGVRLSLDLRPGVSTAASVLGLDPARASASGNDGLDLVLADATSPTLPAGRLEDPFLAPDGAGGAYLFVVNAADNRRLLATRFSAGAWAPVEQLADHAAEPAARLGSDGLVHLFFARRDPTAPGEDRWTVRRRRFDPGIPGWDAEAAITNQPPGGRAADREPAPGPETGGGFLLFLSSDRSGGRALHSLSVPLAAGPAATPSAVLSDAFNDSAPLPLSLGDGTLELIFRSDDAPAATRTPRNLPGSTLKSRREDGLGLVPHAAGALTVDPSDTARLGLRDRQTDLLTYTAQRPIGPLGLVRRPGTQAIAEPALSPSELRTRETVTAYIRRAATGAPLTAERQTRLAGVLERYKPINLRLALAVAPERTLEEVYSPFDDIGERWEDRGPVVENVGPYADASTAAAPDLRFLLTNSLTHRTADPADLASLRNRLFFLPLQ
;
A
#
# COMPACT_ATOMS: atom_id res chain seq x y z
N MET A 1 -28.87 10.75 49.65
CA MET A 1 -28.75 10.84 48.17
C MET A 1 -30.12 10.55 47.58
N ARG A 2 -30.65 11.34 46.64
CA ARG A 2 -32.03 11.19 46.09
C ARG A 2 -32.14 10.17 44.94
N ALA A 3 -31.12 9.35 44.72
CA ALA A 3 -31.06 8.34 43.65
C ALA A 3 -30.94 6.94 44.27
N VAL A 4 -31.38 5.91 43.53
CA VAL A 4 -31.18 4.52 43.95
C VAL A 4 -29.69 4.15 44.01
N THR A 5 -29.35 3.18 44.85
CA THR A 5 -27.99 2.64 45.00
C THR A 5 -27.97 1.13 44.83
N ASP A 6 -26.76 0.56 44.70
CA ASP A 6 -26.53 -0.89 44.66
C ASP A 6 -27.34 -1.64 43.58
N ILE A 7 -27.55 -1.00 42.43
CA ILE A 7 -28.23 -1.63 41.31
C ILE A 7 -27.38 -2.78 40.74
N ILE A 8 -27.98 -3.96 40.66
CA ILE A 8 -27.39 -5.17 40.10
C ILE A 8 -28.33 -5.70 39.02
N ALA A 9 -27.78 -6.03 37.86
CA ALA A 9 -28.49 -6.69 36.78
C ALA A 9 -27.83 -8.05 36.49
N ARG A 10 -28.60 -9.14 36.50
CA ARG A 10 -28.10 -10.50 36.24
C ARG A 10 -28.95 -11.21 35.17
N PRO A 11 -28.33 -12.00 34.27
CA PRO A 11 -29.09 -12.88 33.39
C PRO A 11 -29.89 -13.90 34.22
N GLY A 12 -31.15 -14.07 33.88
CA GLY A 12 -31.97 -15.20 34.29
C GLY A 12 -31.48 -16.47 33.59
N LEU A 13 -31.14 -17.49 34.35
CA LEU A 13 -30.64 -18.77 33.82
C LEU A 13 -31.76 -19.67 33.26
N ASP A 14 -33.02 -19.28 33.47
CA ASP A 14 -34.18 -20.17 33.35
C ASP A 14 -35.14 -19.77 32.22
N ASP A 15 -35.17 -18.48 31.87
CA ASP A 15 -36.29 -17.87 31.13
C ASP A 15 -35.86 -16.76 30.15
N GLY A 16 -34.55 -16.57 29.97
CA GLY A 16 -34.00 -15.52 29.10
C GLY A 16 -34.24 -14.08 29.60
N THR A 17 -34.67 -13.93 30.85
CA THR A 17 -34.95 -12.62 31.44
C THR A 17 -33.69 -11.95 31.98
N VAL A 18 -33.76 -10.66 32.29
CA VAL A 18 -32.74 -9.98 33.10
C VAL A 18 -33.37 -9.59 34.45
N ARG A 19 -32.77 -10.06 35.54
CA ARG A 19 -33.21 -9.77 36.91
C ARG A 19 -32.43 -8.56 37.44
N LEU A 20 -33.17 -7.50 37.76
CA LEU A 20 -32.68 -6.26 38.35
C LEU A 20 -33.01 -6.26 39.85
N ALA A 21 -32.08 -5.81 40.69
CA ALA A 21 -32.27 -5.56 42.11
C ALA A 21 -31.50 -4.29 42.52
N TRP A 22 -32.02 -3.50 43.46
CA TRP A 22 -31.39 -2.25 43.94
C TRP A 22 -31.89 -1.87 45.33
N THR A 23 -31.22 -0.88 45.94
CA THR A 23 -31.63 -0.24 47.19
C THR A 23 -32.35 1.07 46.88
N ASN A 24 -33.57 1.23 47.39
CA ASN A 24 -34.31 2.48 47.26
C ASN A 24 -33.70 3.56 48.18
N PRO A 25 -33.73 4.83 47.77
CA PRO A 25 -33.22 5.92 48.59
C PRO A 25 -34.07 6.13 49.85
N ASP A 26 -33.42 6.49 50.96
CA ASP A 26 -34.10 6.76 52.23
C ASP A 26 -35.09 7.93 52.10
N SER A 27 -36.25 7.82 52.76
CA SER A 27 -37.29 8.86 52.75
C SER A 27 -36.78 10.22 53.25
N GLU A 28 -35.82 10.22 54.18
CA GLU A 28 -35.18 11.43 54.71
C GLU A 28 -34.39 12.19 53.64
N ALA A 29 -33.90 11.52 52.59
CA ALA A 29 -33.17 12.16 51.50
C ALA A 29 -34.05 13.11 50.66
N PHE A 30 -35.38 12.99 50.76
CA PHE A 30 -36.35 13.78 50.00
C PHE A 30 -36.98 14.94 50.77
N ALA A 31 -36.65 15.11 52.06
CA ALA A 31 -37.22 16.18 52.90
C ALA A 31 -37.04 17.58 52.27
N PRO A 32 -38.05 18.48 52.34
CA PRO A 32 -39.34 18.32 53.03
C PRO A 32 -40.40 17.48 52.27
N GLY A 33 -40.09 16.97 51.08
CA GLY A 33 -40.97 16.10 50.30
C GLY A 33 -40.80 14.61 50.61
N ALA A 34 -41.43 13.75 49.81
CA ALA A 34 -41.42 12.29 49.97
C ALA A 34 -41.02 11.55 48.69
N PHE A 35 -40.39 10.38 48.85
CA PHE A 35 -40.16 9.44 47.76
C PHE A 35 -41.47 8.74 47.37
N THR A 36 -41.95 8.91 46.14
CA THR A 36 -43.31 8.48 45.74
C THR A 36 -43.36 7.31 44.77
N SER A 37 -42.41 7.23 43.83
CA SER A 37 -42.43 6.23 42.75
C SER A 37 -41.05 6.07 42.12
N ILE A 38 -40.90 5.04 41.29
CA ILE A 38 -39.71 4.82 40.49
C ILE A 38 -40.08 4.59 39.02
N ARG A 39 -39.18 4.96 38.13
CA ARG A 39 -39.24 4.66 36.70
C ARG A 39 -37.98 3.90 36.27
N VAL A 40 -38.16 2.75 35.63
CA VAL A 40 -37.07 1.91 35.12
C VAL A 40 -37.07 1.94 33.60
N LEU A 41 -35.94 2.28 33.00
CA LEU A 41 -35.76 2.40 31.55
C LEU A 41 -34.66 1.45 31.07
N ARG A 42 -34.83 0.96 29.83
CA ARG A 42 -33.89 0.10 29.12
C ARG A 42 -33.52 0.68 27.77
N ARG A 43 -32.26 0.50 27.37
CA ARG A 43 -31.76 0.83 26.03
C ARG A 43 -30.69 -0.17 25.57
N GLU A 44 -30.44 -0.22 24.26
CA GLU A 44 -29.62 -1.26 23.63
C GLU A 44 -28.13 -0.92 23.50
N ARG A 45 -27.77 0.36 23.31
CA ARG A 45 -26.40 0.79 22.97
C ARG A 45 -25.75 1.71 24.01
N ALA A 46 -26.53 2.26 24.92
CA ALA A 46 -26.00 3.13 25.97
C ALA A 46 -27.03 3.20 27.10
N HIS A 47 -26.60 3.67 28.26
CA HIS A 47 -27.55 4.00 29.32
C HIS A 47 -28.53 5.11 28.86
N PRO A 48 -29.81 5.02 29.26
CA PRO A 48 -30.76 6.12 29.12
C PRO A 48 -30.22 7.43 29.70
N ARG A 49 -30.27 8.52 28.94
CA ARG A 49 -29.76 9.83 29.39
C ARG A 49 -30.76 10.61 30.23
N ASN A 50 -32.05 10.42 29.98
CA ASN A 50 -33.14 11.06 30.69
C ASN A 50 -34.35 10.09 30.78
N SER A 51 -35.42 10.55 31.42
CA SER A 51 -36.63 9.76 31.69
C SER A 51 -37.44 9.34 30.46
N ASP A 52 -37.07 9.83 29.28
CA ASP A 52 -37.74 9.60 28.00
C ASP A 52 -36.82 8.91 26.97
N ASP A 53 -35.56 8.63 27.31
CA ASP A 53 -34.54 8.05 26.44
C ASP A 53 -34.42 6.52 26.59
N GLY A 54 -35.46 5.80 26.16
CA GLY A 54 -35.44 4.33 26.12
C GLY A 54 -36.83 3.69 26.19
N THR A 55 -36.86 2.37 26.34
CA THR A 55 -38.08 1.61 26.61
C THR A 55 -38.37 1.64 28.11
N VAL A 56 -39.54 2.12 28.50
CA VAL A 56 -39.99 2.08 29.91
C VAL A 56 -40.37 0.64 30.25
N LEU A 57 -39.73 0.07 31.26
CA LEU A 57 -40.03 -1.28 31.77
C LEU A 57 -40.98 -1.25 32.96
N TYR A 58 -40.91 -0.19 33.76
CA TYR A 58 -41.75 0.01 34.94
C TYR A 58 -41.87 1.50 35.25
N ASP A 59 -43.06 1.95 35.63
CA ASP A 59 -43.34 3.29 36.15
C ASP A 59 -44.47 3.17 37.16
N GLY A 60 -44.16 3.31 38.44
CA GLY A 60 -45.12 3.02 39.50
C GLY A 60 -44.53 3.08 40.91
N PRO A 61 -45.27 2.57 41.91
CA PRO A 61 -44.86 2.59 43.32
C PRO A 61 -43.46 1.99 43.55
N PRO A 62 -42.77 2.36 44.64
CA PRO A 62 -41.44 1.85 44.93
C PRO A 62 -41.40 0.32 45.01
N ILE A 63 -40.57 -0.28 44.16
CA ILE A 63 -40.17 -1.69 44.22
C ILE A 63 -38.65 -1.75 44.38
N ALA A 64 -38.09 -2.89 44.77
CA ALA A 64 -36.63 -3.09 44.94
C ALA A 64 -36.02 -4.10 43.96
N ALA A 65 -36.87 -4.73 43.13
CA ALA A 65 -36.45 -5.69 42.12
C ALA A 65 -37.44 -5.72 40.95
N LEU A 66 -36.95 -6.00 39.74
CA LEU A 66 -37.74 -6.10 38.51
C LEU A 66 -37.15 -7.19 37.60
N ALA A 67 -38.00 -7.98 36.95
CA ALA A 67 -37.57 -8.91 35.91
C ALA A 67 -37.94 -8.37 34.52
N ASP A 68 -36.95 -8.09 33.68
CA ASP A 68 -37.12 -7.74 32.26
C ASP A 68 -37.34 -9.02 31.46
N LYS A 69 -38.58 -9.23 30.99
CA LYS A 69 -39.04 -10.50 30.42
C LYS A 69 -38.78 -10.70 28.93
N ASP A 70 -38.51 -9.63 28.19
CA ASP A 70 -38.21 -9.71 26.76
C ASP A 70 -37.04 -8.79 26.37
N PRO A 71 -35.85 -9.05 26.92
CA PRO A 71 -34.65 -8.42 26.40
C PRO A 71 -34.25 -9.19 25.15
N ALA A 72 -34.53 -8.66 23.95
CA ALA A 72 -34.12 -9.32 22.70
C ALA A 72 -32.66 -9.82 22.81
N ALA A 73 -32.44 -11.12 22.61
CA ALA A 73 -31.23 -11.85 23.00
C ALA A 73 -30.64 -12.65 21.82
N PRO A 74 -29.32 -12.93 21.80
CA PRO A 74 -28.32 -12.57 22.80
C PRO A 74 -27.78 -11.13 22.61
N ALA A 75 -27.88 -10.27 23.62
CA ALA A 75 -27.41 -8.88 23.55
C ALA A 75 -27.13 -8.26 24.91
N PHE A 76 -26.27 -7.24 24.97
CA PHE A 76 -26.10 -6.41 26.16
C PHE A 76 -27.23 -5.38 26.27
N ARG A 77 -27.75 -5.19 27.48
CA ARG A 77 -28.84 -4.27 27.80
C ARG A 77 -28.41 -3.31 28.89
N TYR A 78 -28.77 -2.04 28.72
CA TYR A 78 -28.38 -0.93 29.58
C TYR A 78 -29.61 -0.37 30.26
N TYR A 79 -29.56 -0.29 31.58
CA TYR A 79 -30.66 0.11 32.43
C TYR A 79 -30.32 1.40 33.16
N ARG A 80 -31.36 2.18 33.45
CA ARG A 80 -31.31 3.30 34.38
C ARG A 80 -32.60 3.39 35.18
N ILE A 81 -32.47 3.70 36.47
CA ILE A 81 -33.60 3.86 37.38
C ILE A 81 -33.67 5.31 37.85
N PHE A 82 -34.85 5.89 37.80
CA PHE A 82 -35.15 7.23 38.28
C PHE A 82 -36.06 7.14 39.50
N ALA A 83 -35.73 7.86 40.57
CA ALA A 83 -36.58 8.00 41.75
C ALA A 83 -37.41 9.28 41.62
N ARG A 84 -38.71 9.21 41.87
CA ARG A 84 -39.62 10.37 41.79
C ARG A 84 -39.96 10.88 43.18
N ASP A 85 -39.95 12.19 43.34
CA ASP A 85 -40.46 12.85 44.55
C ASP A 85 -41.97 13.17 44.44
N ASP A 86 -42.52 13.80 45.47
CA ASP A 86 -43.93 14.20 45.58
C ASP A 86 -44.30 15.40 44.71
N ALA A 87 -43.32 16.20 44.28
CA ALA A 87 -43.47 17.22 43.25
C ALA A 87 -43.45 16.64 41.82
N GLY A 88 -43.22 15.33 41.68
CA GLY A 88 -43.16 14.64 40.40
C GLY A 88 -41.81 14.73 39.69
N ILE A 89 -40.79 15.30 40.33
CA ILE A 89 -39.45 15.47 39.78
C ILE A 89 -38.69 14.13 39.84
N LEU A 90 -38.04 13.77 38.74
CA LEU A 90 -37.23 12.56 38.62
C LEU A 90 -35.78 12.85 38.96
N HIS A 91 -35.24 12.11 39.92
CA HIS A 91 -33.87 12.15 40.39
C HIS A 91 -33.12 10.90 39.93
N ASP A 92 -31.89 11.07 39.48
CA ASP A 92 -31.01 10.00 39.03
C ASP A 92 -29.57 10.24 39.50
N GLY A 93 -28.69 9.26 39.26
CA GLY A 93 -27.26 9.34 39.56
C GLY A 93 -26.47 8.24 38.86
N GLU A 94 -25.15 8.33 38.88
CA GLU A 94 -24.25 7.29 38.33
C GLU A 94 -24.46 5.93 39.02
N THR A 95 -24.89 5.93 40.29
CA THR A 95 -25.21 4.72 41.07
C THR A 95 -26.49 4.01 40.61
N ALA A 96 -27.28 4.63 39.72
CA ALA A 96 -28.54 4.09 39.21
C ALA A 96 -28.40 3.41 37.83
N LEU A 97 -27.17 3.14 37.39
CA LEU A 97 -26.86 2.54 36.09
C LEU A 97 -26.51 1.05 36.23
N ALA A 98 -27.13 0.20 35.42
CA ALA A 98 -26.76 -1.22 35.35
C ALA A 98 -26.66 -1.73 33.92
N THR A 99 -25.80 -2.73 33.71
CA THR A 99 -25.65 -3.43 32.43
C THR A 99 -25.78 -4.93 32.67
N ALA A 100 -26.53 -5.63 31.84
CA ALA A 100 -26.58 -7.09 31.85
C ALA A 100 -26.54 -7.67 30.45
N PHE A 101 -26.02 -8.89 30.35
CA PHE A 101 -26.12 -9.71 29.16
C PHE A 101 -27.46 -10.44 29.17
N ALA A 102 -28.29 -10.24 28.15
CA ALA A 102 -29.51 -10.99 27.95
C ALA A 102 -29.16 -12.30 27.23
N ALA A 103 -29.31 -13.42 27.93
CA ALA A 103 -29.05 -14.74 27.38
C ALA A 103 -30.27 -15.29 26.66
N LYS A 104 -30.05 -16.03 25.57
CA LYS A 104 -31.13 -16.71 24.85
C LYS A 104 -31.40 -18.06 25.51
N HIS A 105 -32.65 -18.31 25.87
CA HIS A 105 -33.08 -19.63 26.31
C HIS A 105 -33.03 -20.62 25.14
N SER A 106 -32.10 -21.57 25.19
CA SER A 106 -31.86 -22.55 24.11
C SER A 106 -32.44 -23.93 24.45
N GLY A 107 -32.89 -24.11 25.69
CA GLY A 107 -33.50 -25.35 26.15
C GLY A 107 -32.52 -26.52 26.20
N ILE A 108 -31.21 -26.27 26.33
CA ILE A 108 -30.19 -27.33 26.31
C ILE A 108 -30.43 -28.33 27.43
N ALA A 109 -30.78 -27.86 28.62
CA ALA A 109 -31.01 -28.71 29.78
C ALA A 109 -32.19 -29.68 29.56
N GLU A 110 -33.28 -29.22 28.95
CA GLU A 110 -34.42 -30.07 28.60
C GLU A 110 -34.07 -31.09 27.51
N ARG A 111 -33.28 -30.68 26.51
CA ARG A 111 -32.81 -31.59 25.45
C ARG A 111 -31.88 -32.67 26.01
N LEU A 112 -30.98 -32.32 26.91
CA LEU A 112 -30.07 -33.28 27.55
C LEU A 112 -30.84 -34.27 28.45
N TYR A 113 -31.85 -33.79 29.18
CA TYR A 113 -32.75 -34.67 29.92
C TYR A 113 -33.51 -35.62 28.99
N ALA A 114 -34.02 -35.12 27.87
CA ALA A 114 -34.71 -35.94 26.87
C ALA A 114 -33.82 -36.98 26.18
N LEU A 115 -32.49 -36.79 26.18
CA LEU A 115 -31.51 -37.76 25.67
C LEU A 115 -31.17 -38.87 26.66
N LEU A 116 -31.58 -38.77 27.92
CA LEU A 116 -31.41 -39.86 28.88
C LEU A 116 -32.22 -41.09 28.43
N PRO A 117 -31.73 -42.32 28.65
CA PRO A 117 -32.52 -43.52 28.37
C PRO A 117 -33.92 -43.44 28.99
N ALA A 118 -34.94 -43.85 28.23
CA ALA A 118 -36.36 -43.72 28.62
C ALA A 118 -36.68 -44.35 29.99
N ILE A 119 -35.90 -45.34 30.42
CA ILE A 119 -36.04 -45.94 31.76
C ILE A 119 -35.84 -44.91 32.87
N HIS A 120 -34.85 -44.01 32.76
CA HIS A 120 -34.59 -42.98 33.77
C HIS A 120 -35.68 -41.90 33.77
N GLN A 121 -36.20 -41.55 32.59
CA GLN A 121 -37.30 -40.58 32.49
C GLN A 121 -38.60 -41.13 33.08
N ARG A 122 -38.88 -42.42 32.88
CA ARG A 122 -40.09 -43.08 33.40
C ARG A 122 -40.10 -43.20 34.92
N PHE A 123 -38.93 -43.37 35.55
CA PHE A 123 -38.80 -43.45 37.01
C PHE A 123 -38.60 -42.08 37.68
N ASP A 124 -38.48 -41.00 36.90
CA ASP A 124 -38.34 -39.65 37.44
C ASP A 124 -39.72 -39.01 37.73
N THR A 125 -40.40 -39.53 38.76
CA THR A 125 -41.72 -39.03 39.18
C THR A 125 -41.60 -37.93 40.25
N PRO A 126 -42.60 -37.04 40.38
CA PRO A 126 -42.64 -36.05 41.45
C PRO A 126 -42.57 -36.70 42.84
N LEU A 127 -42.06 -35.97 43.83
CA LEU A 127 -41.99 -36.47 45.20
C LEU A 127 -43.40 -36.64 45.76
N ASP A 128 -43.71 -37.84 46.25
CA ASP A 128 -44.97 -38.12 46.92
C ASP A 128 -44.98 -37.61 48.38
N ALA A 129 -46.15 -37.70 49.03
CA ALA A 129 -46.32 -37.21 50.39
C ALA A 129 -45.39 -37.91 51.40
N ALA A 130 -45.02 -39.18 51.15
CA ALA A 130 -44.10 -39.93 51.98
C ALA A 130 -42.67 -39.41 51.85
N ALA A 131 -42.19 -39.17 50.62
CA ALA A 131 -40.87 -38.62 50.35
C ALA A 131 -40.73 -37.16 50.82
N LEU A 132 -41.79 -36.36 50.74
CA LEU A 132 -41.83 -35.00 51.28
C LEU A 132 -41.72 -34.96 52.82
N GLY A 133 -42.21 -36.00 53.51
CA GLY A 133 -42.13 -36.14 54.97
C GLY A 133 -40.70 -36.37 55.50
N VAL A 134 -39.80 -36.89 54.65
CA VAL A 134 -38.39 -37.16 54.99
C VAL A 134 -37.50 -35.92 54.82
N LEU A 135 -37.98 -34.88 54.12
CA LEU A 135 -37.22 -33.66 53.88
C LEU A 135 -37.17 -32.74 55.11
N THR A 136 -36.01 -32.14 55.32
CA THR A 136 -35.81 -31.10 56.33
C THR A 136 -36.71 -29.87 56.07
N PRO A 137 -37.05 -29.07 57.10
CA PRO A 137 -37.84 -27.85 56.92
C PRO A 137 -37.24 -26.88 55.89
N ALA A 138 -35.91 -26.76 55.84
CA ALA A 138 -35.20 -25.93 54.87
C ALA A 138 -35.39 -26.44 53.43
N GLN A 139 -35.33 -27.76 53.21
CA GLN A 139 -35.55 -28.36 51.88
C GLN A 139 -37.00 -28.25 51.43
N ARG A 140 -37.97 -28.39 52.34
CA ARG A 140 -39.39 -28.15 52.02
C ARG A 140 -39.66 -26.70 51.66
N SER A 141 -39.07 -25.75 52.39
CA SER A 141 -39.15 -24.32 52.07
C SER A 141 -38.51 -24.02 50.70
N ALA A 142 -37.35 -24.59 50.42
CA ALA A 142 -36.67 -24.43 49.13
C ALA A 142 -37.48 -25.03 47.96
N LEU A 143 -38.12 -26.19 48.16
CA LEU A 143 -38.97 -26.82 47.15
C LEU A 143 -40.24 -26.00 46.87
N ALA A 144 -40.86 -25.45 47.93
CA ALA A 144 -42.03 -24.58 47.82
C ALA A 144 -41.72 -23.23 47.15
N ALA A 145 -40.46 -22.79 47.23
CA ALA A 145 -39.98 -21.58 46.56
C ALA A 145 -39.66 -21.76 45.06
N LEU A 146 -39.70 -23.00 44.54
CA LEU A 146 -39.48 -23.25 43.10
C LEU A 146 -40.70 -22.85 42.26
N PRO A 147 -40.49 -22.46 40.99
CA PRO A 147 -41.56 -22.31 40.01
C PRO A 147 -42.46 -23.54 39.94
N PRO A 148 -43.78 -23.39 39.70
CA PRO A 148 -44.75 -24.50 39.70
C PRO A 148 -44.36 -25.65 38.77
N GLU A 149 -43.79 -25.33 37.61
CA GLU A 149 -43.31 -26.27 36.59
C GLU A 149 -42.15 -27.16 37.10
N LEU A 150 -41.31 -26.63 37.99
CA LEU A 150 -40.16 -27.34 38.59
C LEU A 150 -40.55 -28.07 39.87
N ALA A 151 -41.47 -27.49 40.65
CA ALA A 151 -42.02 -28.13 41.84
C ALA A 151 -42.71 -29.46 41.48
N GLY A 152 -43.45 -29.49 40.37
CA GLY A 152 -44.13 -30.68 39.83
C GLY A 152 -43.26 -31.63 39.00
N SER A 153 -41.95 -31.39 38.87
CA SER A 153 -41.04 -32.28 38.12
C SER A 153 -40.42 -33.37 39.01
N GLY A 154 -39.83 -34.42 38.42
CA GLY A 154 -39.06 -35.39 39.17
C GLY A 154 -37.70 -34.85 39.66
N PRO A 155 -37.08 -35.48 40.68
CA PRO A 155 -35.79 -35.04 41.23
C PRO A 155 -34.64 -35.06 40.21
N LEU A 156 -34.62 -36.02 39.27
CA LEU A 156 -33.58 -36.13 38.25
C LEU A 156 -33.70 -35.01 37.21
N ARG A 157 -34.91 -34.69 36.75
CA ARG A 157 -35.16 -33.53 35.86
C ARG A 157 -34.77 -32.23 36.54
N ARG A 158 -35.13 -32.04 37.81
CA ARG A 158 -34.68 -30.85 38.58
C ARG A 158 -33.16 -30.77 38.66
N PHE A 159 -32.49 -31.89 38.93
CA PHE A 159 -31.03 -31.95 38.97
C PHE A 159 -30.41 -31.61 37.60
N ALA A 160 -30.90 -32.21 36.53
CA ALA A 160 -30.44 -31.94 35.17
C ALA A 160 -30.64 -30.47 34.78
N LEU A 161 -31.79 -29.89 35.11
CA LEU A 161 -32.06 -28.46 34.90
C LEU A 161 -31.09 -27.58 35.69
N ALA A 162 -30.89 -27.85 36.99
CA ALA A 162 -29.95 -27.07 37.80
C ALA A 162 -28.50 -27.16 37.29
N LEU A 163 -28.08 -28.34 36.83
CA LEU A 163 -26.72 -28.59 36.34
C LEU A 163 -26.48 -27.97 34.95
N PHE A 164 -27.45 -28.10 34.03
CA PHE A 164 -27.24 -27.77 32.62
C PHE A 164 -27.80 -26.42 32.19
N ARG A 165 -28.64 -25.74 32.98
CA ARG A 165 -29.10 -24.37 32.67
C ARG A 165 -27.98 -23.36 32.42
N PRO A 166 -26.84 -23.38 33.16
CA PRO A 166 -25.70 -22.53 32.83
C PRO A 166 -25.15 -22.72 31.41
N PHE A 167 -25.41 -23.85 30.73
CA PHE A 167 -24.97 -24.06 29.35
C PHE A 167 -25.69 -23.17 28.35
N ASP A 168 -26.94 -22.76 28.62
CA ASP A 168 -27.64 -21.78 27.78
C ASP A 168 -26.94 -20.41 27.85
N LEU A 169 -26.41 -20.04 29.02
CA LEU A 169 -25.57 -18.85 29.18
C LEU A 169 -24.23 -19.00 28.45
N ILE A 170 -23.54 -20.14 28.59
CA ILE A 170 -22.28 -20.41 27.88
C ILE A 170 -22.48 -20.31 26.37
N ARG A 171 -23.53 -20.96 25.85
CA ARG A 171 -23.88 -20.91 24.43
C ARG A 171 -24.22 -19.49 23.99
N SER A 172 -25.04 -18.77 24.74
CA SER A 172 -25.40 -17.38 24.41
C SER A 172 -24.17 -16.47 24.39
N THR A 173 -23.25 -16.65 25.34
CA THR A 173 -21.96 -15.92 25.36
C THR A 173 -21.12 -16.27 24.14
N ALA A 174 -21.07 -17.54 23.73
CA ALA A 174 -20.37 -17.99 22.53
C ALA A 174 -20.99 -17.38 21.25
N GLU A 175 -22.33 -17.35 21.15
CA GLU A 175 -23.07 -16.71 20.05
C GLU A 175 -22.87 -15.19 20.04
N ALA A 176 -22.62 -14.57 21.19
CA ALA A 176 -22.35 -13.14 21.35
C ALA A 176 -20.86 -12.74 21.16
N LEU A 177 -19.93 -13.69 20.98
CA LEU A 177 -18.52 -13.37 20.71
C LEU A 177 -18.31 -12.43 19.51
N PRO A 178 -19.07 -12.52 18.40
CA PRO A 178 -18.98 -11.53 17.33
C PRO A 178 -19.32 -10.10 17.78
N LEU A 179 -20.25 -9.94 18.72
CA LEU A 179 -20.65 -8.63 19.26
C LEU A 179 -19.51 -7.96 20.04
N MET A 180 -18.55 -8.73 20.57
CA MET A 180 -17.36 -8.19 21.25
C MET A 180 -16.45 -7.39 20.30
N ARG A 181 -16.56 -7.60 18.99
CA ARG A 181 -15.82 -6.85 17.96
C ARG A 181 -16.61 -5.65 17.42
N ASP A 182 -17.91 -5.58 17.71
CA ASP A 182 -18.77 -4.50 17.27
C ASP A 182 -18.79 -3.38 18.32
N VAL A 183 -18.22 -2.22 17.95
CA VAL A 183 -18.17 -1.02 18.80
C VAL A 183 -19.57 -0.58 19.27
N ASP A 184 -20.63 -0.88 18.50
CA ASP A 184 -22.00 -0.50 18.83
C ASP A 184 -22.72 -1.47 19.77
N HIS A 185 -22.21 -2.68 19.97
CA HIS A 185 -22.92 -3.71 20.75
C HIS A 185 -22.04 -4.40 21.79
N CYS A 186 -20.73 -4.14 21.79
CA CYS A 186 -19.82 -4.68 22.79
C CYS A 186 -20.03 -4.05 24.19
N PRO A 187 -19.74 -4.79 25.26
CA PRO A 187 -19.85 -4.26 26.61
C PRO A 187 -18.83 -3.14 26.85
N PRO A 188 -19.10 -2.20 27.78
CA PRO A 188 -18.20 -1.06 28.03
C PRO A 188 -16.76 -1.47 28.36
N VAL A 189 -16.59 -2.59 29.08
CA VAL A 189 -15.27 -3.15 29.41
C VAL A 189 -14.49 -3.59 28.16
N ALA A 190 -15.19 -4.09 27.13
CA ALA A 190 -14.55 -4.50 25.88
C ALA A 190 -14.15 -3.30 25.00
N LEU A 191 -14.81 -2.14 25.14
CA LEU A 191 -14.42 -0.93 24.39
C LEU A 191 -13.00 -0.49 24.73
N ARG A 192 -12.58 -0.64 26.00
CA ARG A 192 -11.22 -0.34 26.40
C ARG A 192 -10.23 -1.24 25.69
N ALA A 193 -10.46 -2.56 25.72
CA ALA A 193 -9.62 -3.53 25.00
C ALA A 193 -9.58 -3.28 23.48
N LEU A 194 -10.70 -2.87 22.87
CA LEU A 194 -10.76 -2.49 21.46
C LEU A 194 -9.96 -1.21 21.18
N ALA A 195 -10.08 -0.19 22.02
CA ALA A 195 -9.33 1.06 21.90
C ALA A 195 -7.83 0.84 22.09
N ASP A 196 -7.43 0.06 23.11
CA ASP A 196 -6.04 -0.32 23.38
C ASP A 196 -5.46 -1.14 22.23
N SER A 197 -6.25 -2.03 21.63
CA SER A 197 -5.83 -2.75 20.43
C SER A 197 -5.49 -1.77 19.30
N LEU A 198 -6.29 -0.71 19.10
CA LEU A 198 -6.03 0.34 18.12
C LEU A 198 -4.92 1.33 18.54
N GLY A 199 -4.32 1.17 19.73
CA GLY A 199 -3.40 2.15 20.31
C GLY A 199 -4.05 3.50 20.60
N TRP A 200 -5.37 3.55 20.73
CA TRP A 200 -6.14 4.78 20.98
C TRP A 200 -6.43 4.92 22.48
N ALA A 201 -5.97 6.02 23.08
CA ALA A 201 -6.29 6.34 24.47
C ALA A 201 -7.77 6.72 24.61
N LEU A 202 -8.58 5.80 25.18
CA LEU A 202 -9.99 6.04 25.42
C LEU A 202 -10.19 6.89 26.68
N ASP A 203 -10.90 8.01 26.53
CA ASP A 203 -11.32 8.82 27.68
C ASP A 203 -12.54 8.19 28.37
N GLU A 204 -12.31 7.62 29.55
CA GLU A 204 -13.34 6.96 30.34
C GLU A 204 -14.23 7.93 31.13
N THR A 205 -13.91 9.22 31.16
CA THR A 205 -14.78 10.23 31.78
C THR A 205 -15.98 10.60 30.90
N LEU A 206 -15.89 10.30 29.59
CA LEU A 206 -16.96 10.61 28.64
C LEU A 206 -18.16 9.66 28.79
N PRO A 207 -19.39 10.06 28.41
CA PRO A 207 -20.51 9.14 28.31
C PRO A 207 -20.23 8.00 27.31
N LEU A 208 -20.75 6.79 27.56
CA LEU A 208 -20.50 5.58 26.75
C LEU A 208 -20.72 5.77 25.24
N ALA A 209 -21.73 6.54 24.85
CA ALA A 209 -22.00 6.84 23.45
C ALA A 209 -20.89 7.68 22.78
N ARG A 210 -20.26 8.61 23.51
CA ARG A 210 -19.10 9.36 23.01
C ARG A 210 -17.87 8.48 22.91
N ARG A 211 -17.60 7.65 23.92
CA ARG A 211 -16.50 6.65 23.88
C ARG A 211 -16.57 5.78 22.62
N ARG A 212 -17.77 5.28 22.28
CA ARG A 212 -18.00 4.49 21.07
C ARG A 212 -17.76 5.26 19.78
N ASN A 213 -18.21 6.52 19.72
CA ASN A 213 -17.92 7.37 18.58
C ASN A 213 -16.41 7.60 18.44
N ASP A 214 -15.68 7.85 19.53
CA ASP A 214 -14.23 8.07 19.48
C ASP A 214 -13.50 6.85 18.91
N VAL A 215 -13.85 5.63 19.37
CA VAL A 215 -13.30 4.38 18.83
C VAL A 215 -13.68 4.18 17.35
N ARG A 216 -14.89 4.57 16.94
CA ARG A 216 -15.34 4.49 15.53
C ARG A 216 -14.57 5.45 14.62
N PHE A 217 -14.28 6.66 15.09
CA PHE A 217 -13.60 7.70 14.30
C PHE A 217 -12.08 7.53 14.29
N ALA A 218 -11.50 6.91 15.33
CA ALA A 218 -10.05 6.73 15.46
C ALA A 218 -9.37 6.17 14.19
N PRO A 219 -9.86 5.10 13.52
CA PRO A 219 -9.22 4.58 12.31
C PRO A 219 -9.17 5.57 11.15
N SER A 220 -10.21 6.37 10.95
CA SER A 220 -10.25 7.38 9.87
C SER A 220 -9.26 8.51 10.10
N LEU A 221 -9.06 8.86 11.36
CA LEU A 221 -8.24 9.97 11.79
C LEU A 221 -6.75 9.56 11.83
N LEU A 222 -6.45 8.36 12.31
CA LEU A 222 -5.13 7.72 12.19
C LEU A 222 -4.70 7.53 10.73
N ARG A 223 -5.62 7.23 9.82
CA ARG A 223 -5.32 7.12 8.37
C ARG A 223 -4.88 8.44 7.74
N ARG A 224 -5.46 9.55 8.19
CA ARG A 224 -5.14 10.87 7.65
C ARG A 224 -3.85 11.42 8.26
N ASN A 225 -3.75 11.36 9.59
CA ASN A 225 -2.71 12.02 10.36
C ASN A 225 -1.48 11.13 10.63
N GLY A 226 -1.63 9.81 10.58
CA GLY A 226 -0.54 8.83 10.71
C GLY A 226 0.14 8.46 9.38
N SER A 227 -0.09 9.27 8.33
CA SER A 227 0.71 9.23 7.11
C SER A 227 2.02 9.99 7.31
N VAL A 228 3.05 9.68 6.52
CA VAL A 228 4.33 10.39 6.56
C VAL A 228 4.12 11.91 6.38
N GLU A 229 3.31 12.29 5.39
CA GLU A 229 2.92 13.68 5.13
C GLU A 229 2.08 14.29 6.26
N GLY A 230 1.16 13.51 6.85
CA GLY A 230 0.35 13.94 7.99
C GLY A 230 1.20 14.27 9.21
N ILE A 231 2.25 13.48 9.47
CA ILE A 231 3.20 13.70 10.57
C ILE A 231 4.05 14.96 10.30
N ALA A 232 4.61 15.14 9.10
CA ALA A 232 5.28 16.38 8.72
C ALA A 232 4.37 17.59 8.93
N THR A 233 3.16 17.54 8.37
CA THR A 233 2.18 18.63 8.47
C THR A 233 1.82 18.94 9.93
N LEU A 234 1.71 17.93 10.79
CA LEU A 234 1.46 18.12 12.22
C LEU A 234 2.64 18.80 12.91
N ILE A 235 3.88 18.40 12.61
CA ILE A 235 5.09 19.03 13.17
C ILE A 235 5.20 20.48 12.66
N GLU A 236 5.06 20.72 11.36
CA GLU A 236 5.13 22.06 10.76
C GLU A 236 4.05 22.99 11.31
N ARG A 237 2.80 22.52 11.45
CA ARG A 237 1.70 23.33 12.01
C ARG A 237 1.86 23.63 13.50
N SER A 238 2.41 22.69 14.27
CA SER A 238 2.54 22.86 15.72
C SER A 238 3.78 23.65 16.12
N THR A 239 4.83 23.61 15.32
CA THR A 239 6.12 24.28 15.61
C THR A 239 6.37 25.53 14.77
N GLY A 240 5.79 25.63 13.56
CA GLY A 240 6.09 26.67 12.57
C GLY A 240 7.45 26.47 11.88
N TRP A 241 8.10 25.33 12.09
CA TRP A 241 9.42 25.00 11.55
C TRP A 241 9.28 24.12 10.32
N ARG A 242 10.24 24.16 9.40
CA ARG A 242 10.27 23.27 8.24
C ARG A 242 10.72 21.88 8.67
N VAL A 243 10.12 20.85 8.07
CA VAL A 243 10.42 19.46 8.41
C VAL A 243 10.89 18.71 7.18
N ASP A 244 12.09 18.15 7.26
CA ASP A 244 12.63 17.20 6.29
C ASP A 244 12.49 15.79 6.88
N LEU A 245 11.68 14.94 6.25
CA LEU A 245 11.48 13.56 6.70
C LEU A 245 12.43 12.60 5.99
N VAL A 246 13.09 11.76 6.78
CA VAL A 246 13.99 10.70 6.30
C VAL A 246 13.54 9.36 6.89
N GLU A 247 13.24 8.41 6.03
CA GLU A 247 12.93 7.03 6.42
C GLU A 247 14.21 6.19 6.52
N GLY A 248 14.39 5.51 7.66
CA GLY A 248 15.55 4.62 7.85
C GLY A 248 15.44 3.34 7.03
N HIS A 249 16.44 3.08 6.18
CA HIS A 249 16.53 1.85 5.37
C HIS A 249 16.99 0.62 6.19
N ALA A 250 16.28 -0.50 5.96
CA ALA A 250 16.44 -1.93 6.33
C ALA A 250 17.57 -2.38 7.31
N ARG A 251 17.33 -3.31 8.25
CA ARG A 251 17.14 -4.76 8.03
C ARG A 251 16.35 -5.37 9.19
N LEU A 252 15.15 -5.95 8.96
CA LEU A 252 14.61 -7.15 9.65
C LEU A 252 13.14 -7.48 9.32
N LEU A 253 12.82 -8.78 9.44
CA LEU A 253 11.59 -9.47 9.04
C LEU A 253 10.33 -8.91 9.72
N ARG A 254 9.35 -8.47 8.92
CA ARG A 254 7.94 -8.55 9.30
C ARG A 254 7.41 -9.86 8.75
N THR A 255 6.97 -10.76 9.61
CA THR A 255 6.09 -11.86 9.22
C THR A 255 4.70 -11.29 8.92
N HIS A 256 4.13 -11.68 7.78
CA HIS A 256 2.72 -11.53 7.39
C HIS A 256 2.17 -10.20 6.82
N ARG A 257 2.99 -9.18 6.54
CA ARG A 257 2.63 -8.16 5.52
C ARG A 257 3.78 -7.95 4.52
N PRO A 258 3.53 -8.12 3.20
CA PRO A 258 4.57 -7.88 2.21
C PRO A 258 4.99 -6.41 2.26
N ALA A 259 6.30 -6.15 2.21
CA ALA A 259 6.82 -4.80 2.02
C ALA A 259 6.17 -4.19 0.76
N ARG A 260 5.72 -2.93 0.86
CA ARG A 260 5.19 -2.19 -0.29
C ARG A 260 6.39 -1.75 -1.14
N ARG A 261 6.76 -2.60 -2.09
CA ARG A 261 7.89 -2.39 -3.01
C ARG A 261 7.40 -1.68 -4.25
N SER A 262 8.12 -0.67 -4.68
CA SER A 262 7.90 -0.01 -5.96
C SER A 262 8.31 -0.96 -7.09
N LEU A 263 7.66 -0.85 -8.24
CA LEU A 263 8.21 -1.39 -9.47
C LEU A 263 9.25 -0.41 -9.98
N CYS A 264 10.48 -0.89 -10.14
CA CYS A 264 11.63 -0.18 -10.66
C CYS A 264 12.06 -0.80 -11.98
N SER A 265 12.79 -0.04 -12.80
CA SER A 265 13.42 -0.54 -14.00
C SER A 265 14.88 -0.11 -14.12
N LEU A 266 15.67 -0.99 -14.72
CA LEU A 266 17.02 -0.73 -15.23
C LEU A 266 17.02 -1.00 -16.73
N ILE A 267 17.92 -0.36 -17.45
CA ILE A 267 18.21 -0.63 -18.86
C ILE A 267 19.67 -1.09 -18.99
N GLN A 268 19.90 -2.08 -19.86
CA GLN A 268 21.25 -2.53 -20.18
C GLN A 268 21.83 -1.64 -21.30
N ARG A 269 22.93 -0.94 -21.01
CA ARG A 269 23.67 -0.11 -21.96
C ARG A 269 25.16 -0.31 -21.74
N ASP A 270 25.91 -0.56 -22.83
CA ASP A 270 27.37 -0.81 -22.80
C ASP A 270 27.79 -1.92 -21.82
N GLY A 271 26.95 -2.96 -21.68
CA GLY A 271 27.19 -4.07 -20.75
C GLY A 271 26.92 -3.75 -19.27
N LEU A 272 26.49 -2.53 -18.94
CA LEU A 272 26.16 -2.09 -17.59
C LEU A 272 24.66 -1.90 -17.40
N TRP A 273 24.18 -2.14 -16.18
CA TRP A 273 22.80 -1.87 -15.78
C TRP A 273 22.69 -0.49 -15.16
N ARG A 274 21.80 0.35 -15.71
CA ARG A 274 21.62 1.73 -15.26
C ARG A 274 20.13 2.06 -15.17
N ALA A 275 19.76 3.07 -14.38
CA ALA A 275 18.39 3.57 -14.40
C ALA A 275 18.00 4.02 -15.81
N ALA A 276 16.80 3.64 -16.24
CA ALA A 276 16.36 3.81 -17.62
C ALA A 276 16.21 5.29 -18.04
N ASP A 277 15.85 6.15 -17.08
CA ASP A 277 15.56 7.56 -17.29
C ASP A 277 16.66 8.48 -16.72
N ASP A 278 17.79 7.94 -16.25
CA ASP A 278 18.89 8.74 -15.68
C ASP A 278 19.81 9.31 -16.78
N LEU A 279 19.93 10.64 -16.80
CA LEU A 279 20.71 11.36 -17.80
C LEU A 279 22.20 11.44 -17.44
N ALA A 280 22.57 11.34 -16.17
CA ALA A 280 23.98 11.50 -15.75
C ALA A 280 24.93 10.51 -16.46
N PRO A 281 24.59 9.20 -16.56
CA PRO A 281 25.34 8.25 -17.38
C PRO A 281 25.47 8.64 -18.85
N LEU A 282 24.40 9.16 -19.46
CA LEU A 282 24.32 9.47 -20.89
C LEU A 282 25.15 10.70 -21.25
N LEU A 283 25.38 11.56 -20.27
CA LEU A 283 26.27 12.71 -20.35
C LEU A 283 27.73 12.37 -19.98
N GLY A 284 27.99 11.15 -19.50
CA GLY A 284 29.30 10.75 -18.99
C GLY A 284 29.72 11.53 -17.74
N LEU A 285 28.77 12.04 -16.95
CA LEU A 285 29.05 12.78 -15.72
C LEU A 285 29.55 11.82 -14.63
N PRO A 286 30.59 12.15 -13.87
CA PRO A 286 31.09 11.30 -12.79
C PRO A 286 30.22 11.35 -11.52
N GLU A 287 30.11 10.23 -10.79
CA GLU A 287 29.48 10.19 -9.46
C GLU A 287 30.48 10.68 -8.38
N VAL A 288 30.82 11.96 -8.46
CA VAL A 288 31.75 12.61 -7.52
C VAL A 288 31.18 13.94 -7.03
N GLU A 289 31.68 14.39 -5.88
CA GLU A 289 31.45 15.73 -5.39
C GLU A 289 32.59 16.64 -5.87
N ALA A 290 32.24 17.65 -6.66
CA ALA A 290 33.16 18.71 -7.05
C ALA A 290 33.14 19.83 -6.01
N SER A 291 34.30 20.43 -5.78
CA SER A 291 34.52 21.51 -4.83
C SER A 291 35.10 22.73 -5.54
N GLY A 292 34.58 23.92 -5.23
CA GLY A 292 35.14 25.18 -5.69
C GLY A 292 36.42 25.55 -4.95
N GLY A 293 37.22 26.41 -5.57
CA GLY A 293 38.41 27.04 -4.98
C GLY A 293 38.13 28.51 -4.65
N ALA A 294 39.12 29.21 -4.08
CA ALA A 294 38.95 30.59 -3.60
C ALA A 294 38.35 31.58 -4.63
N ALA A 295 38.58 31.36 -5.92
CA ALA A 295 38.01 32.14 -7.02
C ALA A 295 37.45 31.26 -8.15
N THR A 296 37.21 29.98 -7.90
CA THR A 296 36.71 29.04 -8.91
C THR A 296 35.43 28.36 -8.43
N PRO A 297 34.44 28.16 -9.32
CA PRO A 297 33.23 27.42 -8.99
C PRO A 297 33.53 25.92 -8.82
N ALA A 298 32.60 25.18 -8.23
CA ALA A 298 32.62 23.73 -8.28
C ALA A 298 32.14 23.28 -9.67
N THR A 299 32.97 22.52 -10.39
CA THR A 299 32.72 22.14 -11.79
C THR A 299 32.70 20.64 -11.96
N VAL A 300 31.72 20.13 -12.71
CA VAL A 300 31.64 18.75 -13.18
C VAL A 300 31.56 18.75 -14.69
N THR A 301 32.41 17.95 -15.33
CA THR A 301 32.49 17.82 -16.79
C THR A 301 32.12 16.40 -17.20
N GLY A 302 31.27 16.28 -18.22
CA GLY A 302 30.92 15.01 -18.84
C GLY A 302 32.06 14.46 -19.70
N SER A 303 32.18 13.13 -19.77
CA SER A 303 33.19 12.42 -20.59
C SER A 303 32.68 11.99 -21.97
N LEU A 304 31.42 12.26 -22.29
CA LEU A 304 30.79 11.91 -23.56
C LEU A 304 30.51 13.17 -24.39
N THR A 305 30.77 13.08 -25.69
CA THR A 305 30.53 14.12 -26.70
C THR A 305 29.14 13.95 -27.31
N GLY A 306 28.37 15.05 -27.39
CA GLY A 306 27.07 15.06 -28.05
C GLY A 306 27.14 14.92 -29.59
N PRO A 307 26.01 14.74 -30.28
CA PRO A 307 24.63 14.77 -29.75
C PRO A 307 24.30 13.52 -28.90
N PHE A 308 23.45 13.72 -27.88
CA PHE A 308 23.05 12.70 -26.92
C PHE A 308 21.66 12.14 -27.23
N ASP A 309 21.53 10.82 -27.14
CA ASP A 309 20.23 10.12 -27.25
C ASP A 309 19.58 10.00 -25.88
N PHE A 310 18.56 10.84 -25.61
CA PHE A 310 17.86 10.85 -24.34
C PHE A 310 16.47 10.19 -24.42
N PRO A 311 16.10 9.41 -23.39
CA PRO A 311 14.72 8.95 -23.26
C PRO A 311 13.78 10.13 -22.98
N PRO A 312 12.57 10.16 -23.56
CA PRO A 312 11.57 11.17 -23.23
C PRO A 312 11.24 11.21 -21.73
N GLY A 313 11.39 12.38 -21.10
CA GLY A 313 11.16 12.54 -19.66
C GLY A 313 12.36 12.17 -18.78
N GLY A 314 13.56 12.03 -19.37
CA GLY A 314 14.80 11.76 -18.64
C GLY A 314 15.08 12.80 -17.54
N THR A 315 15.70 12.34 -16.46
CA THR A 315 15.98 13.14 -15.25
C THR A 315 17.47 13.21 -14.96
N LEU A 316 17.96 14.41 -14.67
CA LEU A 316 19.28 14.67 -14.11
C LEU A 316 19.13 15.10 -12.65
N ARG A 317 19.77 14.40 -11.71
CA ARG A 317 19.66 14.70 -10.28
C ARG A 317 20.95 15.33 -9.76
N LEU A 318 20.79 16.51 -9.15
CA LEU A 318 21.91 17.35 -8.71
C LEU A 318 21.71 17.80 -7.26
N GLU A 319 22.83 17.98 -6.56
CA GLU A 319 22.91 18.56 -5.22
C GLU A 319 23.92 19.71 -5.23
N ILE A 320 23.54 20.85 -4.64
CA ILE A 320 24.33 22.09 -4.64
C ILE A 320 24.52 22.53 -3.19
N GLY A 321 25.77 22.63 -2.76
CA GLY A 321 26.10 23.04 -1.39
C GLY A 321 25.44 22.13 -0.34
N SER A 322 24.63 22.74 0.53
CA SER A 322 23.83 22.05 1.57
C SER A 322 22.33 22.00 1.26
N GLN A 323 21.95 22.31 0.01
CA GLN A 323 20.56 22.30 -0.43
C GLN A 323 20.04 20.87 -0.60
N ALA A 324 18.72 20.69 -0.52
CA ALA A 324 18.11 19.41 -0.85
C ALA A 324 18.37 19.08 -2.33
N PRO A 325 18.66 17.82 -2.67
CA PRO A 325 18.84 17.43 -4.06
C PRO A 325 17.55 17.70 -4.83
N PHE A 326 17.69 18.12 -6.09
CA PHE A 326 16.57 18.35 -6.99
C PHE A 326 16.76 17.58 -8.29
N ASN A 327 15.66 17.35 -8.99
CA ASN A 327 15.66 16.71 -10.30
C ASN A 327 15.38 17.75 -11.37
N LEU A 328 16.14 17.70 -12.46
CA LEU A 328 15.84 18.37 -13.72
C LEU A 328 15.25 17.34 -14.67
N ARG A 329 13.97 17.49 -15.02
CA ARG A 329 13.26 16.62 -15.96
C ARG A 329 13.24 17.28 -17.33
N LEU A 330 13.81 16.62 -18.33
CA LEU A 330 13.79 17.08 -19.73
C LEU A 330 12.54 16.56 -20.45
N ASP A 331 11.84 17.46 -21.12
CA ASP A 331 10.68 17.14 -21.97
C ASP A 331 10.98 17.47 -23.43
N ALA A 332 10.47 16.65 -24.35
CA ALA A 332 10.75 16.73 -25.80
C ALA A 332 10.30 18.03 -26.48
N GLY A 333 9.63 18.94 -25.79
CA GLY A 333 9.18 20.20 -26.36
C GLY A 333 10.14 21.38 -26.22
N ASP A 334 11.28 21.20 -25.53
CA ASP A 334 12.26 22.26 -25.26
C ASP A 334 13.60 22.07 -25.97
N VAL A 335 13.74 20.97 -26.72
CA VAL A 335 14.90 20.62 -27.55
C VAL A 335 14.38 20.25 -28.94
N ASP A 336 15.18 20.44 -29.99
CA ASP A 336 14.71 20.24 -31.36
C ASP A 336 14.48 18.74 -31.67
N ASP A 337 15.39 17.87 -31.20
CA ASP A 337 15.27 16.42 -31.27
C ASP A 337 15.80 15.78 -29.98
N ILE A 338 14.90 15.16 -29.19
CA ILE A 338 15.26 14.53 -27.92
C ILE A 338 16.17 13.30 -28.08
N THR A 339 16.23 12.73 -29.29
CA THR A 339 17.12 11.60 -29.62
C THR A 339 18.49 12.05 -30.11
N ALA A 340 18.70 13.37 -30.28
CA ALA A 340 19.94 13.95 -30.76
C ALA A 340 20.22 15.32 -30.09
N VAL A 341 20.11 15.41 -28.77
CA VAL A 341 20.26 16.67 -28.02
C VAL A 341 21.72 17.11 -27.99
N THR A 342 22.00 18.34 -28.41
CA THR A 342 23.34 18.93 -28.33
C THR A 342 23.65 19.44 -26.92
N ALA A 343 24.94 19.54 -26.57
CA ALA A 343 25.35 20.11 -25.29
C ALA A 343 24.90 21.57 -25.12
N ALA A 344 24.86 22.35 -26.21
CA ALA A 344 24.35 23.74 -26.20
C ALA A 344 22.85 23.83 -25.88
N GLU A 345 22.01 22.99 -26.49
CA GLU A 345 20.58 22.94 -26.18
C GLU A 345 20.36 22.60 -24.71
N LEU A 346 21.05 21.57 -24.20
CA LEU A 346 20.93 21.17 -22.82
C LEU A 346 21.42 22.25 -21.85
N ALA A 347 22.54 22.91 -22.16
CA ALA A 347 23.04 24.04 -21.36
C ALA A 347 22.00 25.16 -21.25
N THR A 348 21.27 25.46 -22.33
CA THR A 348 20.19 26.45 -22.34
C THR A 348 19.05 26.06 -21.39
N VAL A 349 18.64 24.79 -21.40
CA VAL A 349 17.60 24.28 -20.51
C VAL A 349 18.04 24.35 -19.04
N ILE A 350 19.27 23.91 -18.73
CA ILE A 350 19.80 23.92 -17.35
C ILE A 350 19.90 25.35 -16.82
N ASN A 351 20.49 26.28 -17.58
CA ASN A 351 20.65 27.68 -17.17
C ASN A 351 19.30 28.38 -16.93
N THR A 352 18.24 27.93 -17.59
CA THR A 352 16.89 28.49 -17.42
C THR A 352 16.19 27.92 -16.19
N LEU A 353 16.34 26.62 -15.90
CA LEU A 353 15.61 25.92 -14.83
C LEU A 353 16.33 25.94 -13.47
N ALA A 354 17.66 26.06 -13.48
CA ALA A 354 18.51 26.08 -12.30
C ALA A 354 19.46 27.29 -12.36
N PRO A 355 18.98 28.51 -12.03
CA PRO A 355 19.78 29.74 -12.14
C PRO A 355 21.00 29.77 -11.20
N GLU A 356 21.04 28.91 -10.19
CA GLU A 356 22.20 28.70 -9.33
C GLU A 356 23.32 27.84 -9.96
N LEU A 357 23.10 27.34 -11.18
CA LEU A 357 24.08 26.63 -11.98
C LEU A 357 24.43 27.42 -13.25
N THR A 358 25.62 27.17 -13.76
CA THR A 358 26.09 27.65 -15.05
C THR A 358 26.50 26.43 -15.88
N ALA A 359 25.78 26.15 -16.95
CA ALA A 359 26.07 25.07 -17.89
C ALA A 359 26.56 25.64 -19.23
N ARG A 360 27.53 24.97 -19.85
CA ARG A 360 28.03 25.32 -21.19
C ARG A 360 28.53 24.10 -21.94
N GLU A 361 28.57 24.22 -23.27
CA GLU A 361 29.25 23.27 -24.15
C GLU A 361 30.75 23.60 -24.21
N LEU A 362 31.59 22.57 -24.09
CA LEU A 362 33.03 22.66 -24.31
C LEU A 362 33.36 22.48 -25.81
N PRO A 363 34.55 22.93 -26.28
CA PRO A 363 34.93 22.81 -27.69
C PRO A 363 34.91 21.38 -28.26
N GLY A 364 34.97 20.37 -27.39
CA GLY A 364 34.86 18.95 -27.74
C GLY A 364 33.43 18.40 -27.77
N GLY A 365 32.40 19.24 -27.65
CA GLY A 365 30.98 18.85 -27.63
C GLY A 365 30.52 18.18 -26.32
N GLU A 366 31.34 18.28 -25.27
CA GLU A 366 31.04 17.80 -23.92
C GLU A 366 30.26 18.86 -23.13
N LEU A 367 29.45 18.43 -22.16
CA LEU A 367 28.74 19.32 -21.24
C LEU A 367 29.57 19.59 -19.98
N GLU A 368 29.74 20.87 -19.64
CA GLU A 368 30.28 21.31 -18.35
C GLU A 368 29.18 21.98 -17.53
N ILE A 369 29.03 21.58 -16.26
CA ILE A 369 28.11 22.18 -15.28
C ILE A 369 28.94 22.72 -14.11
N ALA A 370 28.75 23.98 -13.78
CA ALA A 370 29.42 24.65 -12.66
C ALA A 370 28.41 25.33 -11.73
N THR A 371 28.77 25.51 -10.46
CA THR A 371 28.00 26.38 -9.55
C THR A 371 28.11 27.83 -9.98
N ALA A 372 27.04 28.61 -9.80
CA ALA A 372 27.10 30.07 -9.97
C ALA A 372 27.93 30.76 -8.87
N GLU A 373 27.99 30.15 -7.68
CA GLU A 373 28.84 30.59 -6.57
C GLU A 373 30.28 30.08 -6.73
N THR A 374 31.25 30.91 -6.35
CA THR A 374 32.68 30.59 -6.27
C THR A 374 33.12 30.54 -4.81
N GLY A 375 34.16 29.77 -4.50
CA GLY A 375 34.71 29.70 -3.15
C GLY A 375 34.83 28.27 -2.63
N PRO A 376 35.52 28.07 -1.49
CA PRO A 376 35.73 26.76 -0.89
C PRO A 376 34.46 26.11 -0.34
N GLU A 377 33.34 26.84 -0.27
CA GLU A 377 32.02 26.33 0.13
C GLU A 377 31.16 25.89 -1.07
N ALA A 378 31.55 26.25 -2.30
CA ALA A 378 30.85 25.80 -3.48
C ALA A 378 31.03 24.28 -3.61
N ARG A 379 29.91 23.56 -3.64
CA ARG A 379 29.84 22.11 -3.83
C ARG A 379 28.83 21.79 -4.89
N LEU A 380 29.18 20.89 -5.80
CA LEU A 380 28.28 20.34 -6.80
C LEU A 380 28.46 18.83 -6.81
N ARG A 381 27.37 18.11 -6.59
CA ARG A 381 27.37 16.65 -6.62
C ARG A 381 26.32 16.15 -7.60
N VAL A 382 26.74 15.27 -8.49
CA VAL A 382 25.85 14.53 -9.38
C VAL A 382 25.41 13.27 -8.65
N LEU A 383 24.09 13.08 -8.54
CA LEU A 383 23.52 11.91 -7.87
C LEU A 383 22.99 10.96 -8.93
N PHE A 384 23.44 9.72 -8.88
CA PHE A 384 22.96 8.69 -9.78
C PHE A 384 21.64 8.14 -9.27
N THR A 385 20.72 7.92 -10.19
CA THR A 385 19.48 7.22 -9.88
C THR A 385 19.77 5.72 -9.97
N ARG A 386 19.53 5.02 -8.87
CA ARG A 386 19.73 3.57 -8.80
C ARG A 386 18.83 2.83 -9.78
N CYS A 387 17.54 3.12 -9.73
CA CYS A 387 16.53 2.55 -10.63
C CYS A 387 15.44 3.56 -10.93
N THR A 388 14.86 3.46 -12.11
CA THR A 388 13.75 4.32 -12.51
C THR A 388 12.45 3.78 -11.94
N PRO A 389 11.68 4.54 -11.15
CA PRO A 389 10.39 4.07 -10.67
C PRO A 389 9.40 3.97 -11.84
N ARG A 390 8.87 2.77 -12.05
CA ARG A 390 7.82 2.50 -13.03
C ARG A 390 6.43 2.49 -12.39
N SER A 391 6.25 2.05 -11.15
CA SER A 391 4.97 2.25 -10.47
C SER A 391 5.12 2.25 -8.96
N THR A 392 4.48 3.23 -8.33
CA THR A 392 4.25 3.30 -6.88
C THR A 392 2.76 3.08 -6.54
N ASP A 393 1.92 2.87 -7.57
CA ASP A 393 0.45 2.84 -7.46
C ASP A 393 -0.03 1.63 -6.63
N ALA A 394 -0.88 1.90 -5.65
CA ALA A 394 -1.66 0.89 -4.92
C ALA A 394 -0.83 -0.28 -4.34
N ALA A 395 0.44 -0.01 -3.98
CA ALA A 395 1.37 -0.99 -3.41
C ALA A 395 1.52 -2.26 -4.27
N PRO A 396 2.29 -2.19 -5.37
CA PRO A 396 2.52 -3.32 -6.26
C PRO A 396 3.02 -4.56 -5.50
N ALA A 397 2.49 -5.72 -5.88
CA ALA A 397 2.78 -7.00 -5.28
C ALA A 397 2.80 -8.13 -6.33
N GLY A 398 3.05 -9.35 -5.87
CA GLY A 398 3.25 -10.51 -6.75
C GLY A 398 4.48 -10.38 -7.66
N ARG A 399 4.56 -11.26 -8.65
CA ARG A 399 5.51 -11.15 -9.77
C ARG A 399 4.82 -10.37 -10.90
N PRO A 400 5.43 -9.30 -11.44
CA PRO A 400 4.91 -8.68 -12.64
C PRO A 400 5.11 -9.63 -13.83
N VAL A 401 4.22 -9.54 -14.80
CA VAL A 401 4.34 -10.25 -16.08
C VAL A 401 4.17 -9.24 -17.20
N ALA A 402 4.85 -9.44 -18.32
CA ALA A 402 4.63 -8.63 -19.49
C ALA A 402 4.61 -9.46 -20.76
N THR A 403 3.93 -8.93 -21.76
CA THR A 403 3.87 -9.49 -23.10
C THR A 403 3.64 -8.38 -24.12
N THR A 404 3.85 -8.66 -25.40
CA THR A 404 3.52 -7.71 -26.46
C THR A 404 2.08 -7.92 -26.93
N ALA A 405 1.44 -6.88 -27.42
CA ALA A 405 0.08 -6.95 -27.96
C ALA A 405 -0.08 -5.98 -29.14
N GLY A 406 -1.00 -6.32 -30.04
CA GLY A 406 -1.37 -5.47 -31.17
C GLY A 406 -0.32 -5.38 -32.28
N PRO A 407 -0.68 -4.74 -33.41
CA PRO A 407 0.19 -4.60 -34.58
C PRO A 407 1.40 -3.68 -34.33
N ASP A 408 1.31 -2.79 -33.34
CA ASP A 408 2.38 -1.86 -32.95
C ASP A 408 3.37 -2.46 -31.94
N ASN A 409 3.24 -3.76 -31.61
CA ASN A 409 4.07 -4.45 -30.61
C ASN A 409 4.11 -3.73 -29.25
N ALA A 410 3.00 -3.10 -28.86
CA ALA A 410 2.89 -2.45 -27.56
C ALA A 410 3.19 -3.43 -26.42
N THR A 411 3.96 -3.00 -25.42
CA THR A 411 4.25 -3.86 -24.25
C THR A 411 3.18 -3.68 -23.20
N LEU A 412 2.47 -4.76 -22.86
CA LEU A 412 1.54 -4.81 -21.74
C LEU A 412 2.25 -5.38 -20.53
N MET A 413 2.22 -4.68 -19.40
CA MET A 413 2.68 -5.17 -18.10
C MET A 413 1.48 -5.33 -17.16
N PHE A 414 1.35 -6.49 -16.55
CA PHE A 414 0.35 -6.79 -15.54
C PHE A 414 1.01 -7.03 -14.19
N TYR A 415 0.43 -6.49 -13.13
CA TYR A 415 0.92 -6.67 -11.77
C TYR A 415 -0.23 -6.67 -10.77
N GLU A 416 -0.01 -7.37 -9.66
CA GLU A 416 -0.95 -7.41 -8.56
C GLU A 416 -0.81 -6.14 -7.72
N THR A 417 -1.93 -5.66 -7.18
CA THR A 417 -1.99 -4.56 -6.23
C THR A 417 -2.91 -4.93 -5.08
N PHE A 418 -2.63 -4.35 -3.92
CA PHE A 418 -3.48 -4.48 -2.76
C PHE A 418 -4.10 -3.13 -2.45
N ASP A 419 -5.38 -2.97 -2.76
CA ASP A 419 -6.13 -1.79 -2.31
C ASP A 419 -6.78 -2.07 -0.95
N PRO A 420 -6.23 -1.57 0.17
CA PRO A 420 -6.87 -1.68 1.47
C PRO A 420 -8.15 -0.83 1.59
N ALA A 421 -8.47 0.03 0.61
CA ALA A 421 -9.60 0.95 0.62
C ALA A 421 -10.80 0.51 -0.24
N ASP A 422 -10.73 -0.63 -0.94
CA ASP A 422 -11.78 -1.09 -1.89
C ASP A 422 -13.20 -1.09 -1.27
N ALA A 423 -14.13 -0.42 -1.96
CA ALA A 423 -15.51 -0.22 -1.51
C ALA A 423 -16.31 -1.52 -1.46
N VAL A 424 -15.98 -2.51 -2.31
CA VAL A 424 -16.65 -3.82 -2.30
C VAL A 424 -16.17 -4.66 -1.11
N THR A 425 -14.88 -4.60 -0.78
CA THR A 425 -14.32 -5.18 0.46
C THR A 425 -14.96 -4.55 1.70
N ARG A 426 -15.23 -3.23 1.67
CA ARG A 426 -15.94 -2.50 2.72
C ARG A 426 -17.41 -2.93 2.85
N ARG A 427 -18.12 -3.09 1.73
CA ARG A 427 -19.54 -3.47 1.70
C ARG A 427 -19.75 -4.95 2.05
N ALA A 428 -18.92 -5.86 1.52
CA ALA A 428 -18.95 -7.28 1.89
C ALA A 428 -18.55 -7.52 3.36
N ALA A 429 -17.62 -6.73 3.90
CA ALA A 429 -17.33 -6.72 5.33
C ALA A 429 -18.52 -6.19 6.13
N GLN A 430 -19.15 -5.08 5.70
CA GLN A 430 -20.33 -4.50 6.35
C GLN A 430 -21.57 -5.41 6.30
N ASP A 431 -21.82 -6.10 5.18
CA ASP A 431 -22.97 -6.98 4.99
C ASP A 431 -22.81 -8.29 5.78
N ARG A 432 -21.59 -8.83 5.89
CA ARG A 432 -21.26 -9.93 6.81
C ARG A 432 -21.29 -9.52 8.27
N LEU A 433 -20.84 -8.30 8.60
CA LEU A 433 -20.98 -7.71 9.95
C LEU A 433 -22.44 -7.54 10.36
N ARG A 434 -23.37 -7.43 9.39
CA ARG A 434 -24.82 -7.33 9.61
C ARG A 434 -25.54 -8.69 9.58
N GLY A 435 -24.82 -9.80 9.38
CA GLY A 435 -25.41 -11.15 9.35
C GLY A 435 -26.28 -11.44 8.12
N LEU A 436 -26.19 -10.62 7.06
CA LEU A 436 -26.93 -10.87 5.82
C LEU A 436 -26.18 -11.90 4.97
N PRO A 437 -26.85 -12.93 4.41
CA PRO A 437 -26.22 -13.79 3.41
C PRO A 437 -25.84 -12.97 2.19
N ALA A 438 -24.74 -13.33 1.53
CA ALA A 438 -24.33 -12.71 0.27
C ALA A 438 -25.50 -12.76 -0.73
N PRO A 439 -25.72 -11.72 -1.55
CA PRO A 439 -26.76 -11.77 -2.57
C PRO A 439 -26.48 -12.97 -3.48
N ALA A 440 -27.41 -13.92 -3.51
CA ALA A 440 -27.39 -15.01 -4.48
C ALA A 440 -27.68 -14.40 -5.86
N PRO A 441 -26.98 -14.81 -6.93
CA PRO A 441 -27.43 -14.52 -8.27
C PRO A 441 -28.80 -15.19 -8.49
N ASP A 442 -29.76 -14.43 -9.02
CA ASP A 442 -31.14 -14.86 -9.25
C ASP A 442 -31.22 -16.22 -9.97
N LEU A 443 -31.73 -17.25 -9.29
CA LEU A 443 -32.30 -18.45 -9.91
C LEU A 443 -33.57 -18.86 -9.15
N PRO A 444 -34.67 -19.23 -9.83
CA PRO A 444 -35.91 -19.60 -9.18
C PRO A 444 -35.95 -21.12 -8.90
N PHE A 445 -36.14 -21.51 -7.62
CA PHE A 445 -37.06 -22.56 -7.13
C PHE A 445 -36.80 -22.87 -5.65
N ALA A 446 -37.87 -23.09 -4.88
CA ALA A 446 -37.91 -23.46 -3.45
C ALA A 446 -38.36 -24.95 -3.27
N PRO A 447 -38.51 -25.52 -2.05
CA PRO A 447 -37.54 -25.67 -0.94
C PRO A 447 -37.49 -27.09 -0.28
N ALA A 448 -36.52 -27.28 0.64
CA ALA A 448 -36.46 -28.18 1.82
C ALA A 448 -35.87 -29.63 1.66
N PRO A 449 -35.49 -30.33 2.77
CA PRO A 449 -34.53 -29.96 3.83
C PRO A 449 -33.57 -31.11 4.25
N SER A 450 -32.31 -30.84 4.61
CA SER A 450 -31.55 -31.57 5.68
C SER A 450 -30.15 -30.99 5.93
N LEU A 451 -29.85 -30.74 7.22
CA LEU A 451 -28.58 -30.33 7.84
C LEU A 451 -27.48 -31.42 7.73
N PRO A 452 -26.18 -31.21 8.13
CA PRO A 452 -25.55 -30.04 8.76
C PRO A 452 -24.26 -29.58 8.04
N VAL A 453 -24.01 -28.27 7.97
CA VAL A 453 -22.67 -27.77 7.59
C VAL A 453 -21.92 -27.34 8.84
N ALA A 454 -20.83 -28.05 9.09
CA ALA A 454 -19.82 -27.71 10.07
C ALA A 454 -19.41 -26.24 9.96
N SER A 455 -19.30 -25.59 11.11
CA SER A 455 -18.76 -24.24 11.27
C SER A 455 -17.30 -24.21 10.81
N VAL A 456 -17.07 -24.07 9.51
CA VAL A 456 -15.74 -23.75 8.97
C VAL A 456 -15.45 -22.31 9.36
N SER A 457 -14.57 -22.15 10.34
CA SER A 457 -13.82 -20.92 10.58
C SER A 457 -13.13 -20.50 9.29
N THR A 458 -13.74 -19.60 8.52
CA THR A 458 -13.03 -18.90 7.44
C THR A 458 -12.32 -17.68 8.02
N PRO A 459 -10.99 -17.57 7.88
CA PRO A 459 -10.23 -16.38 8.30
C PRO A 459 -10.73 -15.13 7.56
N PRO A 460 -10.53 -13.91 8.11
CA PRO A 460 -10.94 -12.67 7.46
C PRO A 460 -10.28 -12.55 6.09
N LEU A 461 -11.07 -12.19 5.07
CA LEU A 461 -10.58 -11.98 3.70
C LEU A 461 -9.47 -10.91 3.75
N PRO A 462 -8.27 -11.17 3.20
CA PRO A 462 -7.31 -10.11 2.94
C PRO A 462 -7.95 -9.05 2.02
N ALA A 463 -7.48 -7.80 2.11
CA ALA A 463 -7.82 -6.76 1.12
C ALA A 463 -7.74 -7.38 -0.28
N ARG A 464 -8.81 -7.24 -1.08
CA ARG A 464 -8.92 -7.97 -2.35
C ARG A 464 -7.73 -7.62 -3.23
N ALA A 465 -6.87 -8.60 -3.50
CA ALA A 465 -5.87 -8.48 -4.54
C ALA A 465 -6.58 -8.15 -5.86
N ARG A 466 -6.05 -7.17 -6.58
CA ARG A 466 -6.53 -6.74 -7.90
C ARG A 466 -5.37 -6.71 -8.86
N ILE A 467 -5.64 -7.02 -10.12
CA ILE A 467 -4.65 -6.91 -11.19
C ILE A 467 -4.79 -5.52 -11.82
N ARG A 468 -3.66 -4.84 -11.97
CA ARG A 468 -3.53 -3.64 -12.80
C ARG A 468 -2.72 -3.96 -14.04
N ALA A 469 -3.01 -3.23 -15.10
CA ALA A 469 -2.26 -3.28 -16.35
C ALA A 469 -1.65 -1.90 -16.63
N ARG A 470 -0.51 -1.90 -17.33
CA ARG A 470 0.16 -0.72 -17.85
C ARG A 470 0.62 -1.00 -19.26
N VAL A 471 0.50 -0.01 -20.14
CA VAL A 471 0.87 -0.14 -21.55
C VAL A 471 2.11 0.71 -21.82
N ARG A 472 3.07 0.16 -22.55
CA ARG A 472 4.20 0.89 -23.14
C ARG A 472 3.98 0.98 -24.65
N ARG A 473 3.89 2.22 -25.16
CA ARG A 473 3.78 2.54 -26.59
C ARG A 473 4.78 3.66 -26.89
N ASN A 474 5.48 3.56 -28.04
CA ASN A 474 6.48 4.55 -28.48
C ASN A 474 7.50 4.92 -27.39
N ALA A 475 8.15 3.91 -26.82
CA ALA A 475 9.12 4.03 -25.72
C ALA A 475 8.60 4.61 -24.39
N ARG A 476 7.31 4.99 -24.29
CA ARG A 476 6.73 5.60 -23.10
C ARG A 476 5.76 4.66 -22.39
N TRP A 477 5.88 4.58 -21.08
CA TRP A 477 4.87 3.95 -20.23
C TRP A 477 3.70 4.90 -19.96
N LEU A 478 2.48 4.42 -20.22
CA LEU A 478 1.22 5.14 -19.99
C LEU A 478 0.71 4.91 -18.57
N ASP A 479 -0.38 5.57 -18.16
CA ASP A 479 -0.93 5.39 -16.81
C ASP A 479 -1.44 3.96 -16.58
N SER A 480 -1.38 3.51 -15.32
CA SER A 480 -1.89 2.19 -14.95
C SER A 480 -3.41 2.20 -14.83
N PHE A 481 -4.07 1.12 -15.25
CA PHE A 481 -5.51 0.94 -15.12
C PHE A 481 -5.84 -0.41 -14.46
N ALA A 482 -7.00 -0.48 -13.80
CA ALA A 482 -7.45 -1.72 -13.16
C ALA A 482 -8.06 -2.67 -14.20
N LEU A 483 -7.71 -3.95 -14.13
CA LEU A 483 -8.29 -4.98 -14.98
C LEU A 483 -9.60 -5.50 -14.38
N ASP A 484 -10.65 -5.60 -15.20
CA ASP A 484 -11.90 -6.25 -14.78
C ASP A 484 -11.72 -7.78 -14.70
N THR A 485 -11.43 -8.23 -13.49
CA THR A 485 -11.25 -9.64 -13.11
C THR A 485 -12.49 -10.20 -12.43
N GLY A 486 -13.62 -9.47 -12.48
CA GLY A 486 -14.84 -9.83 -11.79
C GLY A 486 -14.83 -9.56 -10.28
N PRO A 487 -15.82 -10.11 -9.56
CA PRO A 487 -16.04 -9.78 -8.15
C PRO A 487 -15.03 -10.45 -7.20
N ASP A 488 -14.40 -11.54 -7.59
CA ASP A 488 -13.47 -12.30 -6.74
C ASP A 488 -12.10 -11.63 -6.66
N PRO A 489 -11.32 -11.82 -5.57
CA PRO A 489 -9.94 -11.36 -5.52
C PRO A 489 -9.10 -12.08 -6.57
N ALA A 490 -8.26 -11.34 -7.29
CA ALA A 490 -7.43 -11.81 -8.39
C ALA A 490 -5.97 -11.43 -8.16
N ALA A 491 -5.06 -12.41 -8.26
CA ALA A 491 -3.64 -12.25 -7.98
C ALA A 491 -2.78 -13.07 -8.94
N ARG A 492 -1.45 -12.84 -8.88
CA ARG A 492 -0.44 -13.59 -9.65
C ARG A 492 -0.79 -13.70 -11.15
N PRO A 493 -0.82 -12.58 -11.88
CA PRO A 493 -1.12 -12.59 -13.30
C PRO A 493 -0.05 -13.37 -14.09
N ALA A 494 -0.47 -14.05 -15.16
CA ALA A 494 0.37 -14.64 -16.18
C ALA A 494 -0.19 -14.22 -17.55
N ALA A 495 0.65 -13.80 -18.49
CA ALA A 495 0.21 -13.29 -19.78
C ALA A 495 1.15 -13.74 -20.89
N MET A 496 0.61 -13.98 -22.08
CA MET A 496 1.36 -14.35 -23.27
C MET A 496 0.61 -13.97 -24.54
N ARG A 497 1.32 -13.46 -25.55
CA ARG A 497 0.80 -13.28 -26.91
C ARG A 497 0.67 -14.62 -27.63
N LEU A 498 -0.47 -14.82 -28.27
CA LEU A 498 -0.74 -15.92 -29.19
C LEU A 498 -0.35 -15.55 -30.63
N PRO A 499 -0.18 -16.53 -31.54
CA PRO A 499 0.15 -16.26 -32.95
C PRO A 499 -0.88 -15.42 -33.70
N ASP A 500 -2.11 -15.32 -33.20
CA ASP A 500 -3.21 -14.53 -33.77
C ASP A 500 -3.32 -13.12 -33.14
N ASP A 501 -2.25 -12.65 -32.49
CA ASP A 501 -2.10 -11.35 -31.83
C ASP A 501 -2.98 -11.10 -30.59
N ARG A 502 -3.82 -12.07 -30.22
CA ARG A 502 -4.53 -12.01 -28.94
C ARG A 502 -3.57 -12.29 -27.79
N VAL A 503 -3.82 -11.68 -26.64
CA VAL A 503 -3.11 -12.00 -25.41
C VAL A 503 -3.92 -13.00 -24.61
N LEU A 504 -3.36 -14.18 -24.35
CA LEU A 504 -3.90 -15.10 -23.36
C LEU A 504 -3.46 -14.62 -21.98
N LEU A 505 -4.42 -14.22 -21.16
CA LEU A 505 -4.22 -13.74 -19.80
C LEU A 505 -4.80 -14.76 -18.82
N ALA A 506 -4.06 -15.06 -17.76
CA ALA A 506 -4.47 -15.94 -16.69
C ALA A 506 -4.17 -15.31 -15.32
N TRP A 507 -4.97 -15.66 -14.32
CA TRP A 507 -4.71 -15.26 -12.94
C TRP A 507 -5.27 -16.28 -11.95
N LEU A 508 -4.84 -16.15 -10.70
CA LEU A 508 -5.38 -16.91 -9.59
C LEU A 508 -6.56 -16.17 -8.97
N ALA A 509 -7.77 -16.71 -9.13
CA ALA A 509 -8.95 -16.26 -8.41
C ALA A 509 -8.99 -16.87 -7.00
N ASN A 510 -9.39 -16.11 -6.00
CA ASN A 510 -9.40 -16.50 -4.58
C ASN A 510 -8.02 -17.01 -4.07
N PRO A 511 -6.95 -16.24 -4.29
CA PRO A 511 -5.58 -16.66 -3.98
C PRO A 511 -5.39 -16.98 -2.49
N ASN A 512 -4.45 -17.90 -2.20
CA ASN A 512 -4.10 -18.36 -0.84
C ASN A 512 -5.26 -19.04 -0.09
N THR A 513 -6.29 -19.52 -0.79
CA THR A 513 -7.39 -20.29 -0.22
C THR A 513 -7.50 -21.66 -0.88
N ALA A 514 -8.24 -22.60 -0.27
CA ALA A 514 -8.56 -23.88 -0.91
C ALA A 514 -9.52 -23.74 -2.11
N ARG A 515 -10.09 -22.55 -2.36
CA ARG A 515 -10.92 -22.21 -3.52
C ARG A 515 -10.12 -21.60 -4.67
N ALA A 516 -8.80 -21.58 -4.54
CA ALA A 516 -7.92 -21.01 -5.54
C ALA A 516 -8.10 -21.75 -6.87
N ARG A 517 -8.42 -21.01 -7.93
CA ARG A 517 -8.62 -21.55 -9.29
C ARG A 517 -7.97 -20.64 -10.33
N ILE A 518 -7.56 -21.22 -11.44
CA ILE A 518 -7.05 -20.45 -12.58
C ILE A 518 -8.24 -19.96 -13.43
N GLU A 519 -8.32 -18.65 -13.58
CA GLU A 519 -9.23 -17.99 -14.53
C GLU A 519 -8.42 -17.45 -15.70
N MET A 520 -9.02 -17.51 -16.89
CA MET A 520 -8.35 -17.13 -18.13
C MET A 520 -9.28 -16.31 -19.03
N ARG A 521 -8.70 -15.34 -19.72
CA ARG A 521 -9.37 -14.55 -20.76
C ARG A 521 -8.43 -14.25 -21.92
N PHE A 522 -9.02 -14.08 -23.09
CA PHE A 522 -8.34 -13.42 -24.21
C PHE A 522 -8.46 -11.92 -24.04
N ALA A 523 -7.35 -11.20 -24.17
CA ALA A 523 -7.30 -9.76 -24.17
C ALA A 523 -6.86 -9.25 -25.54
N MET A 524 -7.53 -8.22 -26.05
CA MET A 524 -7.14 -7.48 -27.24
C MET A 524 -6.93 -6.02 -26.84
N LEU A 525 -5.80 -5.44 -27.25
CA LEU A 525 -5.49 -4.05 -27.01
C LEU A 525 -6.22 -3.18 -28.04
N GLY A 526 -6.92 -2.14 -27.57
CA GLY A 526 -7.56 -1.18 -28.44
C GLY A 526 -6.57 -0.43 -29.34
N ASP A 527 -7.01 -0.11 -30.55
CA ASP A 527 -6.27 0.78 -31.43
C ASP A 527 -6.26 2.22 -30.88
N PRO A 528 -5.13 2.95 -30.96
CA PRO A 528 -5.12 4.36 -30.65
C PRO A 528 -6.12 5.11 -31.54
N ALA A 529 -6.91 6.01 -30.95
CA ALA A 529 -7.86 6.84 -31.69
C ALA A 529 -7.35 8.29 -31.87
N PRO A 530 -7.66 8.93 -33.01
CA PRO A 530 -7.37 10.35 -33.24
C PRO A 530 -8.21 11.26 -32.36
N ALA A 531 -7.71 12.48 -32.16
CA ALA A 531 -8.49 13.54 -31.53
C ALA A 531 -9.63 13.92 -32.47
N ARG A 532 -10.86 13.84 -31.96
CA ARG A 532 -12.08 14.12 -32.75
C ARG A 532 -12.84 15.29 -32.15
N LEU A 533 -12.78 16.44 -32.81
CA LEU A 533 -13.50 17.65 -32.44
C LEU A 533 -14.81 17.75 -33.23
N ALA A 534 -15.92 17.56 -32.55
CA ALA A 534 -17.25 17.70 -33.11
C ALA A 534 -17.65 19.18 -33.24
N LEU A 535 -18.00 19.64 -34.44
CA LEU A 535 -18.69 20.92 -34.60
C LEU A 535 -20.09 20.83 -33.97
N GLY A 536 -20.55 21.92 -33.37
CA GLY A 536 -21.77 21.94 -32.56
C GLY A 536 -23.04 22.24 -33.33
N SER A 537 -22.95 22.74 -34.56
CA SER A 537 -24.07 23.03 -35.45
C SER A 537 -24.06 22.09 -36.66
N SER A 538 -25.24 21.73 -37.16
CA SER A 538 -25.45 21.04 -38.42
C SER A 538 -25.76 22.05 -39.54
N GLY A 539 -25.37 21.70 -40.77
CA GLY A 539 -25.56 22.57 -41.93
C GLY A 539 -27.03 22.67 -42.37
N PRO A 540 -27.35 23.65 -43.24
CA PRO A 540 -26.43 24.59 -43.88
C PRO A 540 -25.97 25.75 -42.96
N TRP A 541 -24.73 26.23 -43.15
CA TRP A 541 -24.15 27.33 -42.37
C TRP A 541 -24.08 28.64 -43.16
N SER A 542 -24.30 29.76 -42.49
CA SER A 542 -24.02 31.10 -43.03
C SER A 542 -22.61 31.52 -42.59
N LEU A 543 -21.62 31.38 -43.46
CA LEU A 543 -20.21 31.73 -43.22
C LEU A 543 -19.83 32.98 -44.04
N PRO A 544 -19.89 34.19 -43.44
CA PRO A 544 -19.52 35.41 -44.14
C PRO A 544 -18.07 35.36 -44.64
N PRO A 545 -17.78 35.86 -45.86
CA PRO A 545 -16.42 36.02 -46.33
C PRO A 545 -15.57 36.86 -45.37
N GLY A 546 -14.33 36.45 -45.14
CA GLY A 546 -13.41 37.07 -44.18
C GLY A 546 -13.49 36.50 -42.76
N THR A 547 -14.42 35.58 -42.49
CA THR A 547 -14.39 34.80 -41.24
C THR A 547 -13.25 33.79 -41.28
N SER A 548 -12.75 33.40 -40.10
CA SER A 548 -11.57 32.55 -39.95
C SER A 548 -11.75 31.49 -38.88
N LEU A 549 -11.02 30.39 -39.02
CA LEU A 549 -10.92 29.32 -38.06
C LEU A 549 -9.43 29.00 -37.86
N ALA A 550 -8.94 29.09 -36.62
CA ALA A 550 -7.56 28.73 -36.28
C ALA A 550 -7.55 27.64 -35.21
N LEU A 551 -6.68 26.65 -35.41
CA LEU A 551 -6.56 25.47 -34.58
C LEU A 551 -5.10 25.24 -34.20
N THR A 552 -4.89 24.72 -33.00
CA THR A 552 -3.63 24.13 -32.58
C THR A 552 -3.81 22.62 -32.54
N VAL A 553 -2.96 21.92 -33.28
CA VAL A 553 -2.84 20.46 -33.29
C VAL A 553 -1.60 20.11 -32.46
N ALA A 554 -1.81 19.55 -31.27
CA ALA A 554 -0.74 18.89 -30.54
C ALA A 554 -0.59 17.48 -31.09
N ARG A 555 0.63 17.13 -31.51
CA ARG A 555 1.02 15.84 -32.07
C ARG A 555 1.44 14.88 -30.96
N ARG A 556 1.60 13.60 -31.30
CA ARG A 556 1.92 12.55 -30.32
C ARG A 556 3.27 12.76 -29.61
N ASP A 557 4.24 13.32 -30.32
CA ASP A 557 5.58 13.68 -29.82
C ASP A 557 5.57 14.90 -28.87
N GLY A 558 4.42 15.55 -28.71
CA GLY A 558 4.26 16.77 -27.94
C GLY A 558 4.58 18.04 -28.72
N ALA A 559 5.01 17.95 -29.99
CA ALA A 559 5.11 19.09 -30.88
C ALA A 559 3.72 19.70 -31.10
N THR A 560 3.66 21.02 -31.24
CA THR A 560 2.40 21.72 -31.48
C THR A 560 2.49 22.47 -32.79
N ARG A 561 1.50 22.24 -33.65
CA ARG A 561 1.37 22.89 -34.95
C ARG A 561 0.14 23.80 -34.92
N ARG A 562 0.27 25.02 -35.41
CA ARG A 562 -0.87 25.92 -35.64
C ARG A 562 -1.26 25.86 -37.10
N THR A 563 -2.55 25.67 -37.36
CA THR A 563 -3.15 25.61 -38.69
C THR A 563 -4.42 26.44 -38.69
N GLY A 564 -4.84 26.93 -39.85
CA GLY A 564 -6.03 27.75 -39.92
C GLY A 564 -6.43 28.10 -41.34
N ILE A 565 -7.65 28.58 -41.48
CA ILE A 565 -8.28 28.97 -42.75
C ILE A 565 -9.02 30.28 -42.57
N ALA A 566 -8.93 31.16 -43.57
CA ALA A 566 -9.86 32.25 -43.77
C ALA A 566 -10.81 31.88 -44.93
N PHE A 567 -12.11 32.03 -44.71
CA PHE A 567 -13.14 31.71 -45.69
C PHE A 567 -13.29 32.87 -46.69
N ALA A 568 -13.09 32.60 -47.97
CA ALA A 568 -13.30 33.55 -49.05
C ALA A 568 -14.66 33.34 -49.72
N ALA A 569 -15.20 34.37 -50.38
CA ALA A 569 -16.48 34.27 -51.10
C ALA A 569 -16.45 33.23 -52.23
N THR A 570 -15.26 32.95 -52.79
CA THR A 570 -15.04 31.95 -53.85
C THR A 570 -14.93 30.52 -53.33
N ASP A 571 -14.89 30.31 -52.01
CA ASP A 571 -14.72 28.97 -51.42
C ASP A 571 -16.02 28.15 -51.40
N PHE A 572 -17.18 28.80 -51.59
CA PHE A 572 -18.51 28.18 -51.52
C PHE A 572 -19.38 28.63 -52.69
N ALA A 573 -20.33 27.78 -53.12
CA ALA A 573 -21.32 28.20 -54.13
C ALA A 573 -22.28 29.27 -53.58
N ASP A 574 -22.66 29.15 -52.31
CA ASP A 574 -23.43 30.15 -51.56
C ASP A 574 -22.87 30.28 -50.12
N PRO A 575 -22.11 31.34 -49.80
CA PRO A 575 -21.60 31.59 -48.44
C PRO A 575 -22.69 31.74 -47.36
N ALA A 576 -23.95 32.03 -47.74
CA ALA A 576 -25.07 32.11 -46.79
C ALA A 576 -25.69 30.74 -46.48
N ALA A 577 -25.40 29.71 -47.28
CA ALA A 577 -25.99 28.38 -47.18
C ALA A 577 -24.97 27.26 -47.49
N VAL A 578 -23.82 27.29 -46.82
CA VAL A 578 -22.74 26.32 -47.00
C VAL A 578 -23.20 24.91 -46.60
N THR A 579 -23.05 23.95 -47.51
CA THR A 579 -23.44 22.55 -47.27
C THR A 579 -22.37 21.77 -46.52
N GLN A 580 -22.76 20.63 -45.92
CA GLN A 580 -21.84 19.70 -45.24
C GLN A 580 -20.71 19.24 -46.16
N THR A 581 -21.03 18.93 -47.42
CA THR A 581 -20.06 18.43 -48.41
C THR A 581 -19.05 19.51 -48.79
N GLU A 582 -19.50 20.74 -49.02
CA GLU A 582 -18.61 21.87 -49.32
C GLU A 582 -17.66 22.17 -48.16
N LEU A 583 -18.20 22.23 -46.93
CA LEU A 583 -17.40 22.53 -45.74
C LEU A 583 -16.37 21.42 -45.45
N VAL A 584 -16.76 20.14 -45.55
CA VAL A 584 -15.83 19.01 -45.38
C VAL A 584 -14.70 19.05 -46.40
N SER A 585 -15.04 19.31 -47.66
CA SER A 585 -14.05 19.34 -48.76
C SER A 585 -13.04 20.46 -48.55
N LEU A 586 -13.51 21.66 -48.22
CA LEU A 586 -12.66 22.82 -48.01
C LEU A 586 -11.76 22.67 -46.78
N LEU A 587 -12.31 22.21 -45.65
CA LEU A 587 -11.56 22.04 -44.41
C LEU A 587 -10.48 20.97 -44.55
N THR A 588 -10.79 19.85 -45.20
CA THR A 588 -9.81 18.78 -45.46
C THR A 588 -8.70 19.25 -46.40
N LEU A 589 -9.01 20.12 -47.36
CA LEU A 589 -8.03 20.63 -48.32
C LEU A 589 -7.05 21.64 -47.71
N ARG A 590 -7.53 22.50 -46.80
CA ARG A 590 -6.76 23.66 -46.30
C ARG A 590 -6.24 23.54 -44.88
N LEU A 591 -6.79 22.64 -44.05
CA LEU A 591 -6.28 22.43 -42.70
C LEU A 591 -5.21 21.33 -42.68
N ASP A 592 -3.95 21.75 -42.66
CA ASP A 592 -2.83 20.82 -42.52
C ASP A 592 -2.85 20.13 -41.14
N GLY A 593 -2.70 18.80 -41.12
CA GLY A 593 -2.76 17.95 -39.93
C GLY A 593 -4.17 17.58 -39.44
N VAL A 594 -5.23 17.94 -40.18
CA VAL A 594 -6.62 17.69 -39.79
C VAL A 594 -7.46 17.29 -40.99
N THR A 595 -8.20 16.20 -40.88
CA THR A 595 -9.20 15.77 -41.88
C THR A 595 -10.60 16.08 -41.37
N ALA A 596 -11.45 16.71 -42.19
CA ALA A 596 -12.85 16.89 -41.84
C ALA A 596 -13.68 15.68 -42.30
N GLN A 597 -14.66 15.27 -41.50
CA GLN A 597 -15.54 14.14 -41.78
C GLN A 597 -17.01 14.54 -41.62
N PRO A 598 -17.91 14.10 -42.53
CA PRO A 598 -19.33 14.30 -42.36
C PRO A 598 -19.85 13.45 -41.18
N ARG A 599 -20.85 13.97 -40.47
CA ARG A 599 -21.60 13.26 -39.42
C ARG A 599 -23.00 12.94 -39.91
N ALA A 600 -23.57 11.86 -39.36
CA ALA A 600 -24.93 11.41 -39.71
C ALA A 600 -26.03 12.42 -39.35
N ASP A 601 -25.77 13.36 -38.44
CA ASP A 601 -26.68 14.44 -38.04
C ASP A 601 -26.57 15.70 -38.91
N GLY A 602 -25.83 15.65 -40.02
CA GLY A 602 -25.59 16.80 -40.89
C GLY A 602 -24.51 17.77 -40.38
N GLY A 603 -23.84 17.46 -39.27
CA GLY A 603 -22.70 18.23 -38.75
C GLY A 603 -21.34 17.80 -39.33
N VAL A 604 -20.27 18.49 -38.96
CA VAL A 604 -18.89 18.11 -39.36
C VAL A 604 -18.08 17.75 -38.11
N ALA A 605 -17.15 16.81 -38.23
CA ALA A 605 -16.15 16.53 -37.22
C ALA A 605 -14.76 16.76 -37.80
N LEU A 606 -13.90 17.44 -37.06
CA LEU A 606 -12.48 17.55 -37.35
C LEU A 606 -11.75 16.41 -36.65
N VAL A 607 -10.94 15.67 -37.41
CA VAL A 607 -10.19 14.51 -36.94
C VAL A 607 -8.72 14.77 -37.20
N SER A 608 -7.88 14.64 -36.17
CA SER A 608 -6.42 14.72 -36.38
C SER A 608 -5.96 13.60 -37.31
N ASP A 609 -4.92 13.88 -38.09
CA ASP A 609 -4.23 12.88 -38.91
C ASP A 609 -3.54 11.81 -38.07
N GLU A 610 -3.08 12.18 -36.87
CA GLU A 610 -2.47 11.29 -35.89
C GLU A 610 -3.45 10.77 -34.82
N ALA A 611 -3.14 9.60 -34.28
CA ALA A 611 -3.86 8.97 -33.18
C ALA A 611 -3.01 8.88 -31.90
N GLY A 612 -3.65 8.87 -30.72
CA GLY A 612 -2.97 8.76 -29.41
C GLY A 612 -3.49 9.76 -28.38
N GLY A 613 -3.32 9.45 -27.09
CA GLY A 613 -3.75 10.27 -25.96
C GLY A 613 -2.94 11.57 -25.79
N GLY A 614 -1.73 11.62 -26.37
CA GLY A 614 -0.95 12.86 -26.50
C GLY A 614 -1.47 13.81 -27.58
N VAL A 615 -2.31 13.32 -28.52
CA VAL A 615 -2.82 14.12 -29.62
C VAL A 615 -3.99 14.99 -29.14
N ARG A 616 -3.95 16.29 -29.42
CA ARG A 616 -5.01 17.22 -29.02
C ARG A 616 -5.32 18.21 -30.13
N LEU A 617 -6.61 18.40 -30.40
CA LEU A 617 -7.12 19.52 -31.17
C LEU A 617 -7.62 20.59 -30.21
N SER A 618 -7.20 21.83 -30.40
CA SER A 618 -7.70 22.98 -29.64
C SER A 618 -7.95 24.16 -30.57
N LEU A 619 -9.12 24.77 -30.49
CA LEU A 619 -9.41 26.03 -31.16
C LEU A 619 -8.72 27.19 -30.45
N ASP A 620 -8.30 28.18 -31.22
CA ASP A 620 -7.86 29.47 -30.68
C ASP A 620 -9.06 30.43 -30.59
N LEU A 621 -9.60 30.56 -29.38
CA LEU A 621 -10.76 31.41 -29.09
C LEU A 621 -10.38 32.86 -28.74
N ARG A 622 -9.13 33.29 -28.94
CA ARG A 622 -8.77 34.69 -28.73
C ARG A 622 -9.62 35.60 -29.64
N PRO A 623 -10.11 36.75 -29.15
CA PRO A 623 -10.94 37.66 -29.95
C PRO A 623 -10.27 38.01 -31.28
N GLY A 624 -11.00 37.83 -32.39
CA GLY A 624 -10.51 38.14 -33.73
C GLY A 624 -9.72 37.03 -34.43
N VAL A 625 -9.45 35.88 -33.79
CA VAL A 625 -8.67 34.79 -34.40
C VAL A 625 -9.57 33.73 -35.07
N SER A 626 -10.50 33.11 -34.32
CA SER A 626 -11.46 32.15 -34.86
C SER A 626 -12.86 32.75 -34.93
N THR A 627 -13.08 33.69 -35.84
CA THR A 627 -14.35 34.42 -35.98
C THR A 627 -15.50 33.55 -36.49
N ALA A 628 -15.21 32.40 -37.12
CA ALA A 628 -16.22 31.43 -37.56
C ALA A 628 -16.69 30.46 -36.45
N ALA A 629 -16.04 30.46 -35.27
CA ALA A 629 -16.28 29.45 -34.23
C ALA A 629 -17.74 29.41 -33.74
N SER A 630 -18.38 30.58 -33.56
CA SER A 630 -19.77 30.68 -33.08
C SER A 630 -20.77 30.11 -34.09
N VAL A 631 -20.57 30.37 -35.38
CA VAL A 631 -21.41 29.84 -36.48
C VAL A 631 -21.32 28.31 -36.55
N LEU A 632 -20.12 27.77 -36.32
CA LEU A 632 -19.85 26.33 -36.28
C LEU A 632 -20.25 25.66 -34.94
N GLY A 633 -20.88 26.43 -34.02
CA GLY A 633 -21.36 25.92 -32.74
C GLY A 633 -20.23 25.50 -31.79
N LEU A 634 -19.05 26.10 -31.92
CA LEU A 634 -17.89 25.88 -31.07
C LEU A 634 -17.84 26.93 -29.97
N ASP A 635 -18.06 26.49 -28.73
CA ASP A 635 -17.94 27.27 -27.51
C ASP A 635 -16.71 26.79 -26.69
N PRO A 636 -16.33 27.43 -25.58
CA PRO A 636 -15.21 26.97 -24.74
C PRO A 636 -15.34 25.52 -24.24
N ALA A 637 -16.55 24.99 -24.11
CA ALA A 637 -16.79 23.60 -23.70
C ALA A 637 -16.56 22.60 -24.86
N ARG A 638 -16.66 23.06 -26.11
CA ARG A 638 -16.48 22.29 -27.34
C ARG A 638 -15.26 22.73 -28.15
N ALA A 639 -14.36 23.50 -27.57
CA ALA A 639 -13.19 24.05 -28.25
C ALA A 639 -11.97 23.12 -28.23
N SER A 640 -12.02 21.99 -27.53
CA SER A 640 -10.90 21.04 -27.55
C SER A 640 -11.35 19.58 -27.53
N ALA A 641 -10.56 18.72 -28.16
CA ALA A 641 -10.72 17.28 -28.15
C ALA A 641 -9.35 16.62 -28.03
N SER A 642 -9.28 15.48 -27.35
CA SER A 642 -8.08 14.66 -27.24
C SER A 642 -8.29 13.33 -27.94
N GLY A 643 -7.22 12.76 -28.49
CA GLY A 643 -7.21 11.36 -28.91
C GLY A 643 -7.19 10.45 -27.69
N ASN A 644 -7.16 9.15 -27.93
CA ASN A 644 -6.96 8.17 -26.87
C ASN A 644 -5.76 7.27 -27.21
N ASP A 645 -5.11 6.74 -26.17
CA ASP A 645 -3.98 5.84 -26.34
C ASP A 645 -4.40 4.38 -26.59
N GLY A 646 -5.69 4.10 -26.79
CA GLY A 646 -6.20 2.73 -26.93
C GLY A 646 -5.90 1.85 -25.70
N LEU A 647 -5.98 2.43 -24.50
CA LEU A 647 -5.68 1.74 -23.22
C LEU A 647 -6.71 0.65 -22.85
N ASP A 648 -7.84 0.59 -23.55
CA ASP A 648 -8.90 -0.37 -23.27
C ASP A 648 -8.46 -1.78 -23.71
N LEU A 649 -8.49 -2.71 -22.75
CA LEU A 649 -8.36 -4.14 -23.03
C LEU A 649 -9.75 -4.75 -23.18
N VAL A 650 -10.08 -5.19 -24.39
CA VAL A 650 -11.31 -5.96 -24.63
C VAL A 650 -11.05 -7.39 -24.18
N LEU A 651 -11.76 -7.82 -23.14
CA LEU A 651 -11.64 -9.17 -22.57
C LEU A 651 -12.76 -10.07 -23.10
N ALA A 652 -12.38 -11.25 -23.58
CA ALA A 652 -13.28 -12.34 -23.95
C ALA A 652 -12.96 -13.59 -23.13
N ASP A 653 -13.98 -14.39 -22.78
CA ASP A 653 -13.77 -15.59 -21.98
C ASP A 653 -12.90 -16.62 -22.72
N ALA A 654 -12.00 -17.26 -21.98
CA ALA A 654 -11.19 -18.38 -22.45
C ALA A 654 -11.50 -19.63 -21.62
N THR A 655 -11.36 -20.81 -22.22
CA THR A 655 -11.53 -22.07 -21.50
C THR A 655 -10.40 -22.24 -20.48
N SER A 656 -10.73 -22.36 -19.19
CA SER A 656 -9.75 -22.68 -18.14
C SER A 656 -9.44 -24.18 -18.11
N PRO A 657 -8.19 -24.60 -17.77
CA PRO A 657 -7.85 -26.00 -17.57
C PRO A 657 -8.45 -26.54 -16.26
N THR A 658 -8.72 -27.84 -16.23
CA THR A 658 -9.07 -28.54 -14.99
C THR A 658 -7.79 -28.93 -14.26
N LEU A 659 -7.52 -28.27 -13.12
CA LEU A 659 -6.36 -28.54 -12.28
C LEU A 659 -6.75 -29.32 -11.01
N PRO A 660 -5.85 -30.12 -10.43
CA PRO A 660 -6.08 -30.77 -9.15
C PRO A 660 -6.45 -29.77 -8.05
N ALA A 661 -7.33 -30.18 -7.14
CA ALA A 661 -7.66 -29.38 -5.96
C ALA A 661 -6.41 -29.19 -5.08
N GLY A 662 -6.24 -28.00 -4.50
CA GLY A 662 -5.08 -27.71 -3.68
C GLY A 662 -4.82 -26.22 -3.53
N ARG A 663 -3.63 -25.88 -3.05
CA ARG A 663 -3.16 -24.49 -2.93
C ARG A 663 -2.33 -24.16 -4.16
N LEU A 664 -3.00 -23.70 -5.22
CA LEU A 664 -2.34 -23.28 -6.46
C LEU A 664 -1.59 -21.96 -6.28
N GLU A 665 -0.41 -21.88 -6.88
CA GLU A 665 0.57 -20.81 -6.74
C GLU A 665 1.35 -20.59 -8.05
N ASP A 666 1.79 -19.35 -8.27
CA ASP A 666 2.72 -18.93 -9.33
C ASP A 666 2.39 -19.47 -10.74
N PRO A 667 1.18 -19.18 -11.29
CA PRO A 667 0.89 -19.51 -12.67
C PRO A 667 1.87 -18.80 -13.62
N PHE A 668 2.27 -19.48 -14.68
CA PHE A 668 3.13 -18.93 -15.73
C PHE A 668 2.68 -19.45 -17.10
N LEU A 669 2.57 -18.55 -18.09
CA LEU A 669 2.20 -18.89 -19.46
C LEU A 669 3.43 -18.76 -20.37
N ALA A 670 3.63 -19.74 -21.25
CA ALA A 670 4.71 -19.72 -22.25
C ALA A 670 4.26 -20.34 -23.57
N PRO A 671 4.84 -19.92 -24.71
CA PRO A 671 4.48 -20.50 -26.00
C PRO A 671 4.97 -21.94 -26.08
N ASP A 672 4.23 -22.81 -26.76
CA ASP A 672 4.61 -24.22 -26.93
C ASP A 672 5.53 -24.49 -28.13
N GLY A 673 5.90 -23.44 -28.89
CA GLY A 673 6.71 -23.53 -30.11
C GLY A 673 5.95 -23.97 -31.37
N ALA A 674 4.70 -24.42 -31.24
CA ALA A 674 3.84 -24.91 -32.33
C ALA A 674 2.54 -24.10 -32.49
N GLY A 675 2.46 -22.92 -31.87
CA GLY A 675 1.32 -22.01 -31.94
C GLY A 675 0.25 -22.20 -30.85
N GLY A 676 0.51 -23.08 -29.88
CA GLY A 676 -0.26 -23.23 -28.64
C GLY A 676 0.42 -22.59 -27.43
N ALA A 677 -0.03 -22.98 -26.23
CA ALA A 677 0.47 -22.44 -24.97
C ALA A 677 0.72 -23.54 -23.92
N TYR A 678 1.70 -23.35 -23.07
CA TYR A 678 1.83 -24.06 -21.80
C TYR A 678 1.37 -23.19 -20.65
N LEU A 679 0.59 -23.78 -19.74
CA LEU A 679 0.36 -23.25 -18.40
C LEU A 679 1.16 -24.08 -17.40
N PHE A 680 2.06 -23.41 -16.67
CA PHE A 680 2.76 -23.97 -15.52
C PHE A 680 2.12 -23.43 -14.24
N VAL A 681 1.97 -24.27 -13.22
CA VAL A 681 1.44 -23.88 -11.92
C VAL A 681 2.04 -24.74 -10.81
N VAL A 682 2.23 -24.16 -9.63
CA VAL A 682 2.73 -24.87 -8.45
C VAL A 682 1.55 -25.23 -7.55
N ASN A 683 1.41 -26.50 -7.18
CA ASN A 683 0.50 -26.91 -6.12
C ASN A 683 1.26 -27.04 -4.80
N ALA A 684 1.08 -26.05 -3.91
CA ALA A 684 1.76 -25.96 -2.63
C ALA A 684 1.18 -26.89 -1.54
N ALA A 685 0.04 -27.56 -1.77
CA ALA A 685 -0.52 -28.50 -0.81
C ALA A 685 0.29 -29.80 -0.69
N ASP A 686 0.97 -30.21 -1.77
CA ASP A 686 1.62 -31.52 -1.90
C ASP A 686 3.11 -31.36 -2.22
N ASN A 687 3.96 -31.07 -1.23
CA ASN A 687 5.41 -30.91 -1.41
C ASN A 687 5.85 -29.86 -2.47
N ARG A 688 4.96 -28.93 -2.84
CA ARG A 688 5.16 -27.94 -3.92
C ARG A 688 5.46 -28.62 -5.27
N ARG A 689 4.47 -29.33 -5.82
CA ARG A 689 4.52 -29.95 -7.14
C ARG A 689 4.40 -28.92 -8.26
N LEU A 690 5.30 -28.97 -9.22
CA LEU A 690 5.20 -28.22 -10.47
C LEU A 690 4.37 -29.01 -11.47
N LEU A 691 3.23 -28.45 -11.86
CA LEU A 691 2.29 -29.01 -12.81
C LEU A 691 2.36 -28.23 -14.13
N ALA A 692 2.14 -28.92 -15.23
CA ALA A 692 2.03 -28.33 -16.56
C ALA A 692 0.81 -28.89 -17.30
N THR A 693 0.18 -28.05 -18.11
CA THR A 693 -0.83 -28.47 -19.09
C THR A 693 -0.65 -27.66 -20.36
N ARG A 694 -0.92 -28.27 -21.51
CA ARG A 694 -0.74 -27.67 -22.83
C ARG A 694 -2.08 -27.34 -23.44
N PHE A 695 -2.23 -26.13 -23.95
CA PHE A 695 -3.35 -25.69 -24.76
C PHE A 695 -2.99 -25.82 -26.24
N SER A 696 -3.73 -26.65 -26.97
CA SER A 696 -3.56 -26.85 -28.40
C SER A 696 -4.92 -27.17 -29.05
N ALA A 697 -5.16 -26.67 -30.25
CA ALA A 697 -6.40 -26.92 -31.01
C ALA A 697 -7.70 -26.62 -30.22
N GLY A 698 -7.69 -25.58 -29.39
CA GLY A 698 -8.86 -25.14 -28.62
C GLY A 698 -9.14 -25.94 -27.34
N ALA A 699 -8.27 -26.88 -26.95
CA ALA A 699 -8.46 -27.70 -25.75
C ALA A 699 -7.18 -27.79 -24.90
N TRP A 700 -7.38 -28.05 -23.60
CA TRP A 700 -6.30 -28.34 -22.66
C TRP A 700 -6.02 -29.84 -22.61
N ALA A 701 -4.74 -30.19 -22.70
CA ALA A 701 -4.26 -31.55 -22.48
C ALA A 701 -4.35 -31.94 -20.98
N PRO A 702 -4.32 -33.24 -20.67
CA PRO A 702 -4.19 -33.71 -19.29
C PRO A 702 -3.00 -33.06 -18.56
N VAL A 703 -3.16 -32.85 -17.25
CA VAL A 703 -2.11 -32.24 -16.41
C VAL A 703 -0.96 -33.22 -16.21
N GLU A 704 0.25 -32.80 -16.51
CA GLU A 704 1.51 -33.51 -16.27
C GLU A 704 2.23 -32.94 -15.05
N GLN A 705 2.87 -33.78 -14.23
CA GLN A 705 3.73 -33.35 -13.13
C GLN A 705 5.19 -33.31 -13.60
N LEU A 706 5.85 -32.17 -13.49
CA LEU A 706 7.23 -31.97 -13.96
C LEU A 706 8.29 -32.07 -12.87
N ALA A 707 7.98 -31.64 -11.64
CA ALA A 707 8.94 -31.66 -10.52
C ALA A 707 8.25 -31.62 -9.16
N ASP A 708 8.97 -32.05 -8.12
CA ASP A 708 8.62 -31.87 -6.71
C ASP A 708 9.56 -30.84 -6.05
N HIS A 709 9.12 -30.25 -4.94
CA HIS A 709 9.86 -29.19 -4.21
C HIS A 709 10.23 -27.99 -5.10
N ALA A 710 9.39 -27.71 -6.10
CA ALA A 710 9.60 -26.70 -7.10
C ALA A 710 8.75 -25.45 -6.82
N ALA A 711 9.23 -24.30 -7.30
CA ALA A 711 8.58 -23.01 -7.13
C ALA A 711 8.89 -22.09 -8.32
N GLU A 712 8.05 -21.07 -8.50
CA GLU A 712 8.34 -19.92 -9.36
C GLU A 712 8.76 -20.32 -10.79
N PRO A 713 7.92 -21.06 -11.54
CA PRO A 713 8.25 -21.42 -12.91
C PRO A 713 8.40 -20.17 -13.77
N ALA A 714 9.30 -20.26 -14.76
CA ALA A 714 9.47 -19.31 -15.83
C ALA A 714 9.97 -20.04 -17.06
N ALA A 715 9.28 -19.90 -18.19
CA ALA A 715 9.63 -20.57 -19.43
C ALA A 715 9.77 -19.59 -20.58
N ARG A 716 10.63 -19.93 -21.54
CA ARG A 716 10.87 -19.14 -22.76
C ARG A 716 11.22 -20.05 -23.92
N LEU A 717 10.78 -19.66 -25.12
CA LEU A 717 11.20 -20.31 -26.36
C LEU A 717 12.65 -19.90 -26.66
N GLY A 718 13.53 -20.90 -26.82
CA GLY A 718 14.91 -20.66 -27.22
C GLY A 718 15.03 -20.38 -28.72
N SER A 719 16.18 -19.88 -29.14
CA SER A 719 16.48 -19.73 -30.58
C SER A 719 16.66 -21.08 -31.28
N ASP A 720 16.77 -22.18 -30.52
CA ASP A 720 16.70 -23.56 -30.98
C ASP A 720 15.27 -24.04 -31.27
N GLY A 721 14.25 -23.20 -31.05
CA GLY A 721 12.84 -23.57 -31.24
C GLY A 721 12.28 -24.47 -30.14
N LEU A 722 13.05 -24.75 -29.08
CA LEU A 722 12.62 -25.58 -27.95
C LEU A 722 12.09 -24.71 -26.81
N VAL A 723 11.20 -25.25 -25.99
CA VAL A 723 10.70 -24.55 -24.79
C VAL A 723 11.63 -24.87 -23.63
N HIS A 724 12.26 -23.85 -23.05
CA HIS A 724 13.13 -23.99 -21.88
C HIS A 724 12.38 -23.52 -20.64
N LEU A 725 12.12 -24.43 -19.70
CA LEU A 725 11.47 -24.17 -18.42
C LEU A 725 12.51 -24.08 -17.31
N PHE A 726 12.55 -22.95 -16.63
CA PHE A 726 13.34 -22.68 -15.44
C PHE A 726 12.45 -22.67 -14.20
N PHE A 727 12.94 -23.20 -13.08
CA PHE A 727 12.22 -23.17 -11.81
C PHE A 727 13.18 -23.20 -10.62
N ALA A 728 12.76 -22.64 -9.50
CA ALA A 728 13.49 -22.73 -8.24
C ALA A 728 13.17 -24.08 -7.58
N ARG A 729 14.21 -24.84 -7.19
CA ARG A 729 14.08 -26.12 -6.50
C ARG A 729 14.66 -26.01 -5.10
N ARG A 730 13.86 -26.40 -4.10
CA ARG A 730 14.31 -26.50 -2.71
C ARG A 730 15.20 -27.72 -2.56
N ASP A 731 16.27 -27.58 -1.79
CA ASP A 731 17.09 -28.72 -1.40
C ASP A 731 16.27 -29.67 -0.50
N PRO A 732 15.94 -30.89 -0.95
CA PRO A 732 15.15 -31.83 -0.15
C PRO A 732 15.95 -32.40 1.03
N THR A 733 17.28 -32.31 1.00
CA THR A 733 18.16 -32.87 2.04
C THR A 733 18.28 -31.97 3.27
N ALA A 734 17.87 -30.69 3.15
CA ALA A 734 17.93 -29.69 4.22
C ALA A 734 16.60 -28.92 4.36
N PRO A 735 15.47 -29.58 4.68
CA PRO A 735 14.13 -28.97 4.67
C PRO A 735 13.90 -27.89 5.75
N GLY A 736 14.83 -27.72 6.71
CA GLY A 736 14.82 -26.64 7.70
C GLY A 736 15.58 -25.39 7.27
N GLU A 737 16.38 -25.47 6.21
CA GLU A 737 17.15 -24.34 5.69
C GLU A 737 16.47 -23.73 4.45
N ASP A 738 16.67 -22.44 4.23
CA ASP A 738 16.22 -21.75 3.01
C ASP A 738 17.29 -21.91 1.92
N ARG A 739 17.42 -23.15 1.41
CA ARG A 739 18.35 -23.52 0.33
C ARG A 739 17.58 -23.76 -0.96
N TRP A 740 17.82 -22.91 -1.95
CA TRP A 740 17.17 -22.98 -3.26
C TRP A 740 18.21 -22.88 -4.38
N THR A 741 18.02 -23.69 -5.42
CA THR A 741 18.83 -23.67 -6.65
C THR A 741 17.92 -23.56 -7.86
N VAL A 742 18.39 -22.94 -8.94
CA VAL A 742 17.65 -22.90 -10.20
C VAL A 742 17.93 -24.15 -11.01
N ARG A 743 16.86 -24.70 -11.60
CA ARG A 743 16.85 -25.91 -12.43
C ARG A 743 16.22 -25.62 -13.77
N ARG A 744 16.53 -26.45 -14.76
CA ARG A 744 15.99 -26.36 -16.11
C ARG A 744 15.47 -27.70 -16.61
N ARG A 745 14.37 -27.67 -17.36
CA ARG A 745 13.93 -28.73 -18.28
C ARG A 745 13.67 -28.12 -19.66
N ARG A 746 13.75 -28.93 -20.71
CA ARG A 746 13.47 -28.56 -22.10
C ARG A 746 12.39 -29.46 -22.66
N PHE A 747 11.54 -28.88 -23.47
CA PHE A 747 10.53 -29.59 -24.24
C PHE A 747 10.80 -29.40 -25.72
N ASP A 748 10.90 -30.53 -26.42
CA ASP A 748 11.00 -30.60 -27.87
C ASP A 748 9.65 -31.05 -28.42
N PRO A 749 8.94 -30.24 -29.22
CA PRO A 749 7.66 -30.62 -29.78
C PRO A 749 7.73 -31.86 -30.69
N GLY A 750 8.91 -32.22 -31.19
CA GLY A 750 9.15 -33.43 -31.97
C GLY A 750 9.35 -34.70 -31.14
N ILE A 751 9.57 -34.58 -29.82
CA ILE A 751 9.82 -35.70 -28.91
C ILE A 751 8.74 -35.73 -27.81
N PRO A 752 8.11 -36.86 -27.52
CA PRO A 752 7.13 -36.92 -26.44
C PRO A 752 7.78 -36.71 -25.07
N GLY A 753 7.40 -35.61 -24.41
CA GLY A 753 7.71 -35.33 -23.00
C GLY A 753 8.86 -34.35 -22.78
N TRP A 754 9.06 -34.00 -21.50
CA TRP A 754 10.14 -33.12 -21.06
C TRP A 754 11.44 -33.89 -20.83
N ASP A 755 12.57 -33.26 -21.09
CA ASP A 755 13.89 -33.84 -20.78
C ASP A 755 14.16 -33.94 -19.27
N ALA A 756 15.29 -34.57 -18.94
CA ALA A 756 15.75 -34.69 -17.57
C ALA A 756 16.16 -33.33 -16.98
N GLU A 757 15.90 -33.15 -15.68
CA GLU A 757 16.23 -31.91 -14.98
C GLU A 757 17.74 -31.64 -14.95
N ALA A 758 18.15 -30.45 -15.40
CA ALA A 758 19.52 -29.96 -15.35
C ALA A 758 19.71 -28.87 -14.28
N ALA A 759 20.87 -28.86 -13.61
CA ALA A 759 21.25 -27.82 -12.65
C ALA A 759 21.75 -26.56 -13.37
N ILE A 760 21.27 -25.38 -12.96
CA ILE A 760 21.70 -24.07 -13.48
C ILE A 760 22.50 -23.29 -12.43
N THR A 761 22.15 -23.42 -11.15
CA THR A 761 22.95 -22.84 -10.06
C THR A 761 23.32 -23.88 -9.01
N ASN A 762 24.44 -23.65 -8.33
CA ASN A 762 24.95 -24.50 -7.24
C ASN A 762 25.03 -23.72 -5.93
N GLN A 763 24.81 -24.41 -4.81
CA GLN A 763 25.08 -23.83 -3.49
C GLN A 763 26.55 -23.37 -3.39
N PRO A 764 26.84 -22.21 -2.78
CA PRO A 764 28.20 -21.74 -2.60
C PRO A 764 28.97 -22.66 -1.64
N PRO A 765 30.28 -22.91 -1.84
CA PRO A 765 31.07 -23.77 -0.95
C PRO A 765 31.03 -23.28 0.50
N GLY A 766 30.65 -24.16 1.44
CA GLY A 766 30.58 -23.84 2.87
C GLY A 766 29.48 -22.84 3.27
N GLY A 767 28.61 -22.45 2.34
CA GLY A 767 27.53 -21.48 2.56
C GLY A 767 26.17 -22.00 2.10
N ARG A 768 25.17 -21.11 2.16
CA ARG A 768 23.83 -21.33 1.60
C ARG A 768 23.49 -20.21 0.63
N ALA A 769 22.67 -20.53 -0.36
CA ALA A 769 22.04 -19.57 -1.24
C ALA A 769 20.56 -19.93 -1.45
N ALA A 770 19.72 -18.91 -1.46
CA ALA A 770 18.31 -18.96 -1.82
C ALA A 770 18.12 -18.36 -3.22
N ASP A 771 18.48 -19.10 -4.26
CA ASP A 771 18.23 -18.67 -5.64
C ASP A 771 16.75 -18.86 -5.99
N ARG A 772 16.05 -17.76 -6.24
CA ARG A 772 14.58 -17.69 -6.41
C ARG A 772 14.21 -16.86 -7.63
N GLU A 773 12.96 -17.00 -8.05
CA GLU A 773 12.31 -16.19 -9.09
C GLU A 773 13.13 -16.12 -10.39
N PRO A 774 13.45 -17.27 -11.02
CA PRO A 774 14.14 -17.26 -12.30
C PRO A 774 13.32 -16.50 -13.34
N ALA A 775 14.01 -15.71 -14.17
CA ALA A 775 13.41 -14.93 -15.24
C ALA A 775 14.35 -14.88 -16.45
N PRO A 776 14.12 -15.70 -17.49
CA PRO A 776 14.99 -15.77 -18.66
C PRO A 776 14.77 -14.58 -19.62
N GLY A 777 15.84 -13.81 -19.86
CA GLY A 777 15.95 -12.79 -20.90
C GLY A 777 16.62 -13.32 -22.18
N PRO A 778 16.49 -12.63 -23.31
CA PRO A 778 17.29 -12.92 -24.50
C PRO A 778 18.77 -12.55 -24.26
N GLU A 779 19.71 -13.25 -24.89
CA GLU A 779 21.14 -12.95 -24.83
C GLU A 779 21.75 -12.87 -26.24
N THR A 780 22.70 -11.95 -26.40
CA THR A 780 23.49 -11.74 -27.63
C THR A 780 24.40 -12.95 -27.86
N GLY A 781 23.91 -13.94 -28.60
CA GLY A 781 24.58 -15.24 -28.78
C GLY A 781 23.62 -16.44 -28.84
N GLY A 782 22.31 -16.20 -28.69
CA GLY A 782 21.27 -17.21 -28.90
C GLY A 782 20.87 -18.00 -27.64
N GLY A 783 21.65 -17.89 -26.56
CA GLY A 783 21.32 -18.41 -25.22
C GLY A 783 20.34 -17.52 -24.44
N PHE A 784 20.35 -17.65 -23.12
CA PHE A 784 19.53 -16.86 -22.21
C PHE A 784 20.37 -16.11 -21.18
N LEU A 785 20.08 -14.82 -21.01
CA LEU A 785 20.54 -14.08 -19.84
C LEU A 785 19.52 -14.29 -18.73
N LEU A 786 19.83 -15.18 -17.79
CA LEU A 786 18.92 -15.56 -16.71
C LEU A 786 19.08 -14.62 -15.52
N PHE A 787 18.00 -13.94 -15.15
CA PHE A 787 17.92 -13.17 -13.91
C PHE A 787 17.30 -14.00 -12.80
N LEU A 788 17.74 -13.76 -11.57
CA LEU A 788 17.21 -14.39 -10.37
C LEU A 788 17.40 -13.49 -9.15
N SER A 789 16.61 -13.71 -8.12
CA SER A 789 16.82 -13.10 -6.81
C SER A 789 17.61 -14.08 -5.94
N SER A 790 18.70 -13.61 -5.31
CA SER A 790 19.56 -14.47 -4.48
C SER A 790 20.09 -13.71 -3.27
N ASP A 791 20.39 -14.43 -2.19
CA ASP A 791 21.00 -13.90 -0.96
C ASP A 791 22.52 -14.11 -0.87
N ARG A 792 23.16 -14.49 -1.99
CA ARG A 792 24.62 -14.73 -2.10
C ARG A 792 25.48 -13.54 -1.69
N SER A 793 24.98 -12.31 -1.82
CA SER A 793 25.66 -11.08 -1.42
C SER A 793 25.38 -10.67 0.05
N GLY A 794 24.77 -11.54 0.86
CA GLY A 794 24.41 -11.26 2.25
C GLY A 794 23.03 -10.59 2.43
N GLY A 795 22.34 -10.30 1.33
CA GLY A 795 20.97 -9.80 1.27
C GLY A 795 20.32 -10.19 -0.05
N ARG A 796 18.98 -10.19 -0.10
CA ARG A 796 18.22 -10.61 -1.30
C ARG A 796 18.37 -9.56 -2.41
N ALA A 797 19.17 -9.83 -3.43
CA ALA A 797 19.48 -8.93 -4.53
C ALA A 797 19.34 -9.62 -5.90
N LEU A 798 19.22 -8.84 -6.98
CA LEU A 798 19.20 -9.39 -8.33
C LEU A 798 20.58 -9.87 -8.75
N HIS A 799 20.62 -11.06 -9.32
CA HIS A 799 21.78 -11.64 -9.95
C HIS A 799 21.43 -12.07 -11.36
N SER A 800 22.45 -12.15 -12.23
CA SER A 800 22.33 -12.64 -13.59
C SER A 800 23.40 -13.70 -13.89
N LEU A 801 23.12 -14.58 -14.86
CA LEU A 801 24.10 -15.46 -15.47
C LEU A 801 23.72 -15.81 -16.92
N SER A 802 24.71 -16.05 -17.76
CA SER A 802 24.53 -16.54 -19.13
C SER A 802 24.27 -18.05 -19.14
N VAL A 803 23.24 -18.48 -19.87
CA VAL A 803 22.81 -19.88 -19.96
C VAL A 803 22.76 -20.33 -21.43
N PRO A 804 23.67 -21.20 -21.89
CA PRO A 804 23.64 -21.75 -23.25
C PRO A 804 22.48 -22.75 -23.48
N LEU A 805 22.07 -22.88 -24.75
CA LEU A 805 20.94 -23.75 -25.16
C LEU A 805 21.22 -25.25 -24.98
N ALA A 806 22.38 -25.72 -25.47
CA ALA A 806 22.69 -27.15 -25.60
C ALA A 806 22.84 -27.87 -24.24
N ALA A 807 23.46 -27.21 -23.25
CA ALA A 807 23.47 -27.49 -21.81
C ALA A 807 24.49 -26.54 -21.13
N GLY A 808 24.24 -26.17 -19.87
CA GLY A 808 25.21 -25.53 -18.96
C GLY A 808 24.74 -24.20 -18.36
N PRO A 809 25.48 -23.60 -17.40
CA PRO A 809 26.52 -24.16 -16.53
C PRO A 809 26.02 -24.25 -15.08
N ALA A 810 26.84 -24.80 -14.19
CA ALA A 810 26.69 -24.62 -12.75
C ALA A 810 27.57 -23.43 -12.29
N ALA A 811 27.38 -22.27 -12.92
CA ALA A 811 28.20 -21.08 -12.72
C ALA A 811 27.71 -20.25 -11.54
N THR A 812 28.61 -19.44 -10.98
CA THR A 812 28.27 -18.48 -9.92
C THR A 812 27.56 -17.28 -10.52
N PRO A 813 26.32 -16.97 -10.13
CA PRO A 813 25.62 -15.78 -10.58
C PRO A 813 26.36 -14.50 -10.18
N SER A 814 26.38 -13.49 -11.05
CA SER A 814 26.93 -12.16 -10.76
C SER A 814 25.82 -11.19 -10.34
N ALA A 815 26.07 -10.36 -9.32
CA ALA A 815 25.12 -9.35 -8.87
C ALA A 815 24.87 -8.31 -9.99
N VAL A 816 23.59 -7.97 -10.23
CA VAL A 816 23.17 -6.92 -11.17
C VAL A 816 23.41 -5.54 -10.55
N LEU A 817 23.10 -5.41 -9.26
CA LEU A 817 23.38 -4.26 -8.42
C LEU A 817 24.13 -4.73 -7.17
N SER A 818 25.11 -3.97 -6.71
CA SER A 818 26.03 -4.37 -5.62
C SER A 818 25.63 -3.87 -4.23
N ASP A 819 24.41 -3.38 -4.06
CA ASP A 819 23.94 -2.70 -2.85
C ASP A 819 23.00 -3.56 -1.98
N ALA A 820 22.54 -2.98 -0.87
CA ALA A 820 21.88 -3.71 0.22
C ALA A 820 20.34 -3.73 0.15
N PHE A 821 19.75 -3.33 -0.97
CA PHE A 821 18.29 -3.29 -1.14
C PHE A 821 17.70 -4.67 -1.40
N ASN A 822 16.40 -4.81 -1.14
CA ASN A 822 15.69 -6.07 -1.35
C ASN A 822 15.04 -6.12 -2.73
N ASP A 823 15.84 -6.47 -3.72
CA ASP A 823 15.37 -6.61 -5.07
C ASP A 823 14.85 -8.02 -5.38
N SER A 824 13.72 -8.07 -6.06
CA SER A 824 13.00 -9.31 -6.31
C SER A 824 12.11 -9.20 -7.54
N ALA A 825 11.55 -10.34 -7.94
CA ALA A 825 10.62 -10.49 -9.04
C ALA A 825 11.15 -9.86 -10.34
N PRO A 826 12.35 -10.28 -10.81
CA PRO A 826 12.90 -9.78 -12.06
C PRO A 826 11.98 -10.13 -13.24
N LEU A 827 11.86 -9.19 -14.17
CA LEU A 827 11.11 -9.29 -15.41
C LEU A 827 11.93 -8.63 -16.53
N PRO A 828 12.72 -9.41 -17.28
CA PRO A 828 13.45 -8.90 -18.44
C PRO A 828 12.50 -8.66 -19.62
N LEU A 829 12.57 -7.46 -20.19
CA LEU A 829 11.80 -7.00 -21.34
C LEU A 829 12.74 -6.64 -22.49
N SER A 830 12.53 -7.26 -23.65
CA SER A 830 13.24 -6.86 -24.87
C SER A 830 12.53 -5.66 -25.47
N LEU A 831 13.23 -4.53 -25.54
CA LEU A 831 12.82 -3.38 -26.31
C LEU A 831 13.21 -3.70 -27.77
N GLY A 832 12.31 -3.54 -28.75
CA GLY A 832 12.50 -4.06 -30.12
C GLY A 832 13.74 -3.58 -30.89
N ASP A 833 14.50 -2.64 -30.31
CA ASP A 833 15.81 -2.14 -30.77
C ASP A 833 17.01 -3.02 -30.33
N GLY A 834 16.74 -4.13 -29.62
CA GLY A 834 17.76 -5.03 -29.08
C GLY A 834 18.19 -4.69 -27.65
N THR A 835 17.69 -3.59 -27.09
CA THR A 835 17.96 -3.17 -25.71
C THR A 835 17.16 -4.01 -24.72
N LEU A 836 17.77 -4.34 -23.59
CA LEU A 836 17.12 -5.08 -22.51
C LEU A 836 16.75 -4.15 -21.36
N GLU A 837 15.45 -4.05 -21.04
CA GLU A 837 14.95 -3.38 -19.83
C GLU A 837 14.61 -4.44 -18.78
N LEU A 838 15.17 -4.32 -17.58
CA LEU A 838 14.88 -5.19 -16.45
C LEU A 838 13.93 -4.48 -15.48
N ILE A 839 12.70 -4.94 -15.40
CA ILE A 839 11.74 -4.51 -14.37
C ILE A 839 11.88 -5.40 -13.15
N PHE A 840 11.82 -4.83 -11.96
CA PHE A 840 11.88 -5.57 -10.71
C PHE A 840 11.21 -4.81 -9.58
N ARG A 841 10.97 -5.50 -8.47
CA ARG A 841 10.48 -4.90 -7.24
C ARG A 841 11.65 -4.52 -6.36
N SER A 842 11.69 -3.27 -5.95
CA SER A 842 12.67 -2.72 -5.03
C SER A 842 11.97 -2.13 -3.80
N ASP A 843 12.59 -2.24 -2.63
CA ASP A 843 12.24 -1.42 -1.46
C ASP A 843 13.00 -0.11 -1.39
N ASP A 844 13.72 0.25 -2.46
CA ASP A 844 14.17 1.61 -2.71
C ASP A 844 12.95 2.53 -2.88
N ALA A 845 12.84 3.53 -2.00
CA ALA A 845 11.79 4.53 -2.05
C ALA A 845 12.25 5.64 -3.01
N PRO A 846 11.70 5.73 -4.24
CA PRO A 846 11.99 6.88 -5.08
C PRO A 846 11.51 8.13 -4.33
N ALA A 847 12.33 9.19 -4.34
CA ALA A 847 11.88 10.50 -3.88
C ALA A 847 10.62 10.87 -4.69
N ALA A 848 9.49 11.06 -4.01
CA ALA A 848 8.34 11.63 -4.66
C ALA A 848 8.60 13.07 -5.03
N THR A 849 8.15 13.38 -6.23
CA THR A 849 8.06 14.73 -6.76
C THR A 849 7.12 15.55 -5.89
N ARG A 850 7.65 16.59 -5.24
CA ARG A 850 6.83 17.70 -4.77
C ARG A 850 6.22 18.41 -5.99
N THR A 851 5.14 19.15 -5.77
CA THR A 851 4.45 19.91 -6.82
C THR A 851 5.47 20.70 -7.64
N PRO A 852 5.50 20.57 -8.98
CA PRO A 852 6.52 21.19 -9.81
C PRO A 852 6.52 22.70 -9.60
N ARG A 853 7.69 23.28 -9.38
CA ARG A 853 7.84 24.73 -9.33
C ARG A 853 8.05 25.22 -10.76
N ASN A 854 6.96 25.54 -11.45
CA ASN A 854 7.10 26.37 -12.65
C ASN A 854 7.58 27.75 -12.20
N LEU A 855 8.76 28.16 -12.65
CA LEU A 855 9.21 29.53 -12.47
C LEU A 855 8.19 30.47 -13.13
N PRO A 856 7.70 31.52 -12.42
CA PRO A 856 6.74 32.47 -13.01
C PRO A 856 7.33 33.06 -14.30
N GLY A 857 6.67 32.82 -15.44
CA GLY A 857 7.07 33.35 -16.75
C GLY A 857 7.90 32.40 -17.63
N SER A 858 8.26 31.20 -17.18
CA SER A 858 8.91 30.20 -18.06
C SER A 858 7.90 29.59 -19.05
N THR A 859 8.28 29.52 -20.33
CA THR A 859 7.52 28.83 -21.40
C THR A 859 8.01 27.40 -21.64
N LEU A 860 9.04 26.94 -20.92
CA LEU A 860 9.59 25.59 -21.05
C LEU A 860 8.62 24.53 -20.51
N LYS A 861 8.60 23.35 -21.13
CA LYS A 861 7.84 22.18 -20.68
C LYS A 861 8.60 21.36 -19.62
N SER A 862 9.92 21.32 -19.74
CA SER A 862 10.92 20.77 -18.82
C SER A 862 10.84 21.49 -17.50
N ARG A 863 11.14 20.76 -16.42
CA ARG A 863 10.78 21.20 -15.08
C ARG A 863 11.87 20.89 -14.09
N ARG A 864 12.02 21.79 -13.13
CA ARG A 864 12.71 21.52 -11.88
C ARG A 864 11.73 20.97 -10.87
N GLU A 865 12.09 19.83 -10.30
CA GLU A 865 11.34 19.15 -9.24
C GLU A 865 12.21 19.15 -7.97
N ASP A 866 11.85 19.98 -7.00
CA ASP A 866 12.56 20.01 -5.72
C ASP A 866 12.30 18.69 -4.96
N GLY A 867 13.38 18.00 -4.58
CA GLY A 867 13.33 16.66 -3.99
C GLY A 867 12.95 16.67 -2.51
N LEU A 868 12.45 15.51 -2.05
CA LEU A 868 11.96 15.14 -0.70
C LEU A 868 10.44 15.17 -0.48
N GLY A 869 9.61 15.17 -1.54
CA GLY A 869 8.31 14.52 -1.37
C GLY A 869 8.56 13.04 -1.07
N LEU A 870 7.93 12.45 -0.07
CA LEU A 870 7.73 11.00 -0.05
C LEU A 870 6.31 10.78 -0.58
N VAL A 871 6.09 9.74 -1.38
CA VAL A 871 4.74 9.45 -1.90
C VAL A 871 3.84 9.32 -0.67
N PRO A 872 2.66 9.95 -0.60
CA PRO A 872 1.80 9.83 0.56
C PRO A 872 1.46 8.35 0.81
N HIS A 873 2.12 7.76 1.79
CA HIS A 873 1.89 6.39 2.21
C HIS A 873 1.81 6.33 3.73
N ALA A 874 1.06 5.34 4.23
CA ALA A 874 0.91 5.14 5.67
C ALA A 874 2.24 4.67 6.25
N ALA A 875 2.76 5.37 7.26
CA ALA A 875 4.07 5.12 7.86
C ALA A 875 4.12 3.85 8.75
N GLY A 876 3.05 3.05 8.75
CA GLY A 876 2.88 1.88 9.62
C GLY A 876 1.54 1.17 9.43
N ALA A 877 1.26 0.17 10.27
CA ALA A 877 -0.03 -0.53 10.27
C ALA A 877 -1.10 0.32 10.99
N LEU A 878 -2.24 0.52 10.32
CA LEU A 878 -3.40 1.25 10.85
C LEU A 878 -4.51 0.32 11.37
N THR A 879 -4.22 -0.98 11.44
CA THR A 879 -5.13 -2.06 11.84
C THR A 879 -4.36 -3.13 12.59
N VAL A 880 -4.94 -3.58 13.70
CA VAL A 880 -4.44 -4.69 14.53
C VAL A 880 -4.51 -5.98 13.73
N ASP A 881 -3.40 -6.69 13.62
CA ASP A 881 -3.41 -8.08 13.16
C ASP A 881 -3.60 -8.99 14.38
N PRO A 882 -4.72 -9.71 14.48
CA PRO A 882 -4.93 -10.63 15.59
C PRO A 882 -3.91 -11.78 15.63
N SER A 883 -3.15 -12.06 14.56
CA SER A 883 -2.01 -12.99 14.61
C SER A 883 -0.89 -12.54 15.54
N ASP A 884 -0.84 -11.25 15.89
CA ASP A 884 0.26 -10.63 16.63
C ASP A 884 -0.09 -10.35 18.11
N THR A 885 -1.18 -10.94 18.63
CA THR A 885 -1.71 -10.65 19.97
C THR A 885 -0.72 -10.92 21.10
N ALA A 886 0.11 -11.97 21.01
CA ALA A 886 1.15 -12.25 21.99
C ALA A 886 2.30 -11.22 21.96
N ARG A 887 2.54 -10.60 20.79
CA ARG A 887 3.58 -9.59 20.58
C ARG A 887 3.13 -8.20 21.03
N LEU A 888 1.87 -7.85 20.79
CA LEU A 888 1.24 -6.61 21.27
C LEU A 888 1.13 -6.54 22.80
N GLY A 889 1.16 -7.69 23.50
CA GLY A 889 1.14 -7.78 24.97
C GLY A 889 2.45 -7.44 25.69
N LEU A 890 3.54 -7.17 24.96
CA LEU A 890 4.86 -6.82 25.52
C LEU A 890 5.19 -5.32 25.46
N ARG A 891 4.25 -4.50 24.95
CA ARG A 891 4.36 -3.04 24.83
C ARG A 891 4.69 -2.37 26.16
N ASP A 892 5.57 -1.36 26.11
CA ASP A 892 6.00 -0.50 27.24
C ASP A 892 6.73 -1.23 28.38
N ARG A 893 7.29 -2.42 28.13
CA ARG A 893 8.10 -3.17 29.11
C ARG A 893 9.58 -3.11 28.77
N GLN A 894 10.43 -3.01 29.80
CA GLN A 894 11.89 -2.90 29.65
C GLN A 894 12.56 -4.13 28.97
N THR A 895 11.85 -5.27 28.92
CA THR A 895 12.27 -6.51 28.22
C THR A 895 11.77 -6.59 26.77
N ASP A 896 11.22 -5.49 26.24
CA ASP A 896 10.80 -5.31 24.85
C ASP A 896 12.00 -5.18 23.88
N LEU A 897 12.88 -6.19 23.91
CA LEU A 897 13.98 -6.35 22.95
C LEU A 897 13.54 -7.16 21.72
N LEU A 898 12.42 -7.89 21.82
CA LEU A 898 11.99 -8.90 20.85
C LEU A 898 10.87 -8.46 19.91
N THR A 899 10.32 -7.26 20.06
CA THR A 899 9.22 -6.85 19.18
C THR A 899 9.72 -6.49 17.78
N TYR A 900 11.02 -6.16 17.57
CA TYR A 900 11.53 -5.79 16.23
C TYR A 900 13.02 -6.07 15.90
N THR A 901 13.78 -6.88 16.67
CA THR A 901 15.16 -7.30 16.32
C THR A 901 15.24 -8.70 15.69
N ALA A 902 16.34 -9.04 15.03
CA ALA A 902 16.60 -10.36 14.44
C ALA A 902 16.73 -11.36 15.55
N GLN A 903 16.13 -12.53 15.37
CA GLN A 903 16.70 -13.75 15.92
C GLN A 903 18.16 -13.87 15.44
N ARG A 904 19.12 -13.63 16.34
CA ARG A 904 20.29 -14.51 16.34
C ARG A 904 19.78 -15.88 16.77
N PRO A 905 20.11 -16.99 16.08
CA PRO A 905 19.75 -18.29 16.59
C PRO A 905 20.47 -18.49 17.94
N ILE A 906 19.68 -18.43 19.02
CA ILE A 906 20.15 -18.75 20.36
C ILE A 906 20.26 -20.28 20.39
N GLY A 907 21.48 -20.80 20.48
CA GLY A 907 21.67 -22.18 20.92
C GLY A 907 21.11 -22.32 22.35
N PRO A 908 20.73 -23.53 22.80
CA PRO A 908 19.96 -23.77 24.03
C PRO A 908 20.59 -23.28 25.36
N LEU A 909 21.75 -22.61 25.32
CA LEU A 909 22.51 -22.10 26.45
C LEU A 909 22.95 -20.62 26.31
N GLY A 910 22.41 -19.84 25.35
CA GLY A 910 22.76 -18.41 25.23
C GLY A 910 24.15 -18.12 24.67
N LEU A 911 24.74 -19.07 23.94
CA LEU A 911 26.07 -18.96 23.32
C LEU A 911 25.98 -19.02 21.78
N VAL A 912 26.68 -18.14 21.08
CA VAL A 912 26.83 -18.17 19.62
C VAL A 912 28.06 -19.01 19.27
N ARG A 913 27.88 -20.10 18.51
CA ARG A 913 28.99 -20.93 18.02
C ARG A 913 29.21 -20.68 16.53
N ARG A 914 30.32 -20.01 16.16
CA ARG A 914 30.79 -19.99 14.77
C ARG A 914 31.57 -21.29 14.50
N PRO A 915 31.57 -21.83 13.26
CA PRO A 915 32.41 -22.97 12.92
C PRO A 915 33.89 -22.58 13.10
N GLY A 916 34.61 -23.28 13.97
CA GLY A 916 36.05 -23.11 14.17
C GLY A 916 36.50 -22.22 15.34
N THR A 917 35.62 -21.62 16.15
CA THR A 917 36.02 -20.80 17.31
C THR A 917 35.35 -21.22 18.63
N GLN A 918 36.04 -21.01 19.76
CA GLN A 918 35.50 -21.24 21.11
C GLN A 918 34.34 -20.28 21.43
N ALA A 919 33.39 -20.75 22.25
CA ALA A 919 32.20 -20.01 22.64
C ALA A 919 32.54 -18.79 23.53
N ILE A 920 31.98 -17.63 23.22
CA ILE A 920 32.16 -16.38 23.98
C ILE A 920 30.77 -15.87 24.40
N ALA A 921 30.67 -15.27 25.59
CA ALA A 921 29.48 -14.55 26.05
C ALA A 921 29.18 -13.35 25.14
N GLU A 922 27.90 -13.04 24.95
CA GLU A 922 27.45 -12.07 23.95
C GLU A 922 27.83 -10.61 24.31
N PRO A 923 28.40 -9.82 23.38
CA PRO A 923 28.61 -8.39 23.59
C PRO A 923 27.29 -7.60 23.49
N ALA A 924 27.22 -6.46 24.19
CA ALA A 924 26.07 -5.57 24.18
C ALA A 924 25.71 -5.06 22.77
N LEU A 925 24.42 -4.87 22.49
CA LEU A 925 23.91 -4.34 21.22
C LEU A 925 24.45 -2.92 20.98
N SER A 926 24.91 -2.67 19.76
CA SER A 926 25.39 -1.37 19.31
C SER A 926 24.24 -0.39 19.02
N PRO A 927 24.45 0.94 19.10
CA PRO A 927 23.40 1.94 18.85
C PRO A 927 22.75 1.89 17.46
N SER A 928 23.42 1.29 16.47
CA SER A 928 22.89 1.04 15.12
C SER A 928 21.94 -0.16 15.06
N GLU A 929 22.11 -1.16 15.93
CA GLU A 929 21.20 -2.30 16.09
C GLU A 929 19.89 -1.92 16.81
N LEU A 930 19.84 -0.75 17.44
CA LEU A 930 18.64 -0.18 18.07
C LEU A 930 17.69 0.51 17.08
N ARG A 931 18.03 0.64 15.79
CA ARG A 931 17.21 1.35 14.77
C ARG A 931 16.53 0.34 13.84
N THR A 932 15.22 0.15 13.98
CA THR A 932 14.43 -0.79 13.18
C THR A 932 13.60 -0.08 12.10
N ARG A 933 13.15 -0.85 11.09
CA ARG A 933 12.52 -0.50 9.79
C ARG A 933 11.30 0.44 9.80
N GLU A 934 10.88 0.89 10.98
CA GLU A 934 9.71 1.77 11.17
C GLU A 934 10.09 3.07 11.85
N THR A 935 11.38 3.45 11.78
CA THR A 935 11.85 4.73 12.31
C THR A 935 11.79 5.80 11.22
N VAL A 936 10.83 6.72 11.33
CA VAL A 936 10.80 7.97 10.57
C VAL A 936 11.61 9.00 11.37
N THR A 937 12.64 9.56 10.78
CA THR A 937 13.40 10.66 11.37
C THR A 937 12.95 11.97 10.74
N ALA A 938 12.41 12.87 11.56
CA ALA A 938 12.05 14.22 11.15
C ALA A 938 13.17 15.19 11.54
N TYR A 939 13.89 15.70 10.54
CA TYR A 939 14.82 16.79 10.71
C TYR A 939 14.03 18.10 10.71
N ILE A 940 14.00 18.78 11.84
CA ILE A 940 13.26 20.02 12.01
C ILE A 940 14.24 21.18 11.90
N ARG A 941 14.02 22.06 10.92
CA ARG A 941 14.81 23.26 10.64
C ARG A 941 13.98 24.50 10.94
N ARG A 942 14.56 25.45 11.67
CA ARG A 942 13.92 26.74 11.91
C ARG A 942 13.74 27.46 10.57
N ALA A 943 12.50 27.86 10.26
CA ALA A 943 12.25 28.73 9.11
C ALA A 943 12.86 30.12 9.38
N ALA A 944 13.25 30.87 8.33
CA ALA A 944 13.83 32.22 8.46
C ALA A 944 12.98 33.21 9.30
N THR A 945 11.69 32.91 9.50
CA THR A 945 10.74 33.69 10.31
C THR A 945 10.22 32.94 11.55
N GLY A 946 10.79 31.78 11.90
CA GLY A 946 10.30 30.90 12.96
C GLY A 946 10.73 31.38 14.36
N ALA A 947 9.83 31.28 15.35
CA ALA A 947 10.16 31.50 16.76
C ALA A 947 10.82 30.24 17.40
N PRO A 948 11.63 30.37 18.46
CA PRO A 948 12.33 29.23 19.09
C PRO A 948 11.36 28.14 19.60
N LEU A 949 11.88 26.92 19.71
CA LEU A 949 11.11 25.75 20.18
C LEU A 949 11.02 25.79 21.72
N THR A 950 9.96 26.40 22.25
CA THR A 950 9.73 26.50 23.71
C THR A 950 9.28 25.17 24.33
N ALA A 951 9.49 24.99 25.64
CA ALA A 951 9.04 23.80 26.39
C ALA A 951 7.52 23.55 26.29
N GLU A 952 6.73 24.61 26.18
CA GLU A 952 5.28 24.51 25.94
C GLU A 952 4.97 23.92 24.55
N ARG A 953 5.69 24.37 23.52
CA ARG A 953 5.55 23.85 22.15
C ARG A 953 6.02 22.40 22.04
N GLN A 954 7.08 22.02 22.75
CA GLN A 954 7.56 20.64 22.84
C GLN A 954 6.52 19.73 23.48
N THR A 955 5.96 20.12 24.63
CA THR A 955 4.91 19.36 25.32
C THR A 955 3.66 19.21 24.44
N ARG A 956 3.26 20.28 23.75
CA ARG A 956 2.13 20.24 22.80
C ARG A 956 2.41 19.32 21.60
N LEU A 957 3.60 19.41 21.02
CA LEU A 957 4.02 18.56 19.91
C LEU A 957 4.04 17.08 20.33
N ALA A 958 4.62 16.76 21.48
CA ALA A 958 4.64 15.40 22.03
C ALA A 958 3.22 14.84 22.21
N GLY A 959 2.30 15.62 22.80
CA GLY A 959 0.91 15.19 22.97
C GLY A 959 0.15 14.99 21.65
N VAL A 960 0.46 15.79 20.63
CA VAL A 960 -0.13 15.64 19.28
C VAL A 960 0.44 14.41 18.57
N LEU A 961 1.76 14.20 18.65
CA LEU A 961 2.43 13.06 18.01
C LEU A 961 2.04 11.74 18.66
N GLU A 962 2.03 11.63 19.99
CA GLU A 962 1.58 10.42 20.69
C GLU A 962 0.13 10.03 20.35
N ARG A 963 -0.72 11.01 20.04
CA ARG A 963 -2.10 10.74 19.65
C ARG A 963 -2.26 10.20 18.22
N TYR A 964 -1.36 10.56 17.30
CA TYR A 964 -1.52 10.31 15.86
C TYR A 964 -0.43 9.44 15.23
N LYS A 965 0.63 9.12 15.98
CA LYS A 965 1.69 8.20 15.58
C LYS A 965 1.12 6.79 15.39
N PRO A 966 1.33 6.15 14.23
CA PRO A 966 0.92 4.75 14.01
C PRO A 966 1.52 3.81 15.05
N ILE A 967 0.80 2.72 15.36
CA ILE A 967 1.11 1.76 16.44
C ILE A 967 2.53 1.20 16.36
N ASN A 968 3.06 1.04 15.14
CA ASN A 968 4.37 0.44 14.91
C ASN A 968 5.44 1.47 14.46
N LEU A 969 5.09 2.76 14.37
CA LEU A 969 6.03 3.79 13.94
C LEU A 969 6.89 4.25 15.12
N ARG A 970 8.20 4.37 14.92
CA ARG A 970 9.12 5.12 15.77
C ARG A 970 9.41 6.46 15.11
N LEU A 971 9.17 7.56 15.81
CA LEU A 971 9.43 8.90 15.30
C LEU A 971 10.63 9.49 16.05
N ALA A 972 11.70 9.81 15.33
CA ALA A 972 12.86 10.51 15.87
C ALA A 972 12.82 11.96 15.40
N LEU A 973 12.92 12.94 16.30
CA LEU A 973 13.00 14.35 15.94
C LEU A 973 14.44 14.83 16.10
N ALA A 974 15.05 15.29 15.01
CA ALA A 974 16.40 15.85 15.01
C ALA A 974 16.31 17.35 14.73
N VAL A 975 16.80 18.19 15.64
CA VAL A 975 16.87 19.64 15.41
C VAL A 975 18.18 19.94 14.68
N ALA A 976 18.09 20.51 13.47
CA ALA A 976 19.29 20.93 12.75
C ALA A 976 19.77 22.29 13.29
N PRO A 977 21.09 22.50 13.48
CA PRO A 977 21.61 23.76 14.01
C PRO A 977 21.41 24.94 13.04
N GLU A 978 21.19 26.13 13.60
CA GLU A 978 21.14 27.40 12.87
C GLU A 978 22.59 27.87 12.62
N ARG A 979 23.00 28.07 11.35
CA ARG A 979 24.32 28.63 11.03
C ARG A 979 24.27 30.15 11.20
N THR A 980 24.93 30.68 12.22
CA THR A 980 25.20 32.12 12.36
C THR A 980 26.67 32.42 12.03
N LEU A 981 26.89 33.45 11.20
CA LEU A 981 28.18 34.00 10.81
C LEU A 981 29.14 34.23 12.00
N GLU A 982 30.45 34.12 11.76
CA GLU A 982 31.51 34.67 12.62
C GLU A 982 32.13 35.92 11.96
N GLU A 983 32.36 36.96 12.76
CA GLU A 983 32.94 38.24 12.35
C GLU A 983 34.45 38.12 12.08
N VAL A 984 34.94 38.76 11.01
CA VAL A 984 36.37 38.89 10.72
C VAL A 984 36.98 39.95 11.64
N TYR A 985 38.08 39.63 12.31
CA TYR A 985 38.87 40.54 13.14
C TYR A 985 39.17 41.88 12.45
N SER A 986 39.21 42.95 13.25
CA SER A 986 39.62 44.28 12.78
C SER A 986 41.09 44.25 12.32
N PRO A 987 41.46 44.95 11.23
CA PRO A 987 42.79 44.89 10.61
C PRO A 987 43.98 45.43 11.45
N PHE A 988 43.83 45.59 12.77
CA PHE A 988 44.85 46.16 13.66
C PHE A 988 45.27 45.25 14.83
N ASP A 989 44.73 44.03 14.93
CA ASP A 989 45.21 43.08 15.95
C ASP A 989 46.47 42.36 15.45
N ASP A 990 47.62 42.77 15.99
CA ASP A 990 48.96 42.29 15.67
C ASP A 990 49.20 40.88 16.26
N ILE A 991 49.23 39.87 15.39
CA ILE A 991 49.49 38.47 15.79
C ILE A 991 51.02 38.30 15.87
N GLY A 992 51.57 38.43 17.08
CA GLY A 992 52.99 38.17 17.32
C GLY A 992 53.36 36.73 16.95
N GLU A 993 54.24 36.57 15.96
CA GLU A 993 54.75 35.27 15.51
C GLU A 993 55.52 34.55 16.65
N ARG A 994 55.08 33.34 17.00
CA ARG A 994 55.89 32.37 17.75
C ARG A 994 55.87 31.03 17.01
N TRP A 995 57.06 30.44 16.88
CA TRP A 995 57.41 29.24 16.12
C TRP A 995 56.85 27.92 16.70
N GLU A 996 55.54 27.85 16.98
CA GLU A 996 54.88 26.60 17.35
C GLU A 996 53.39 26.58 16.91
N ASP A 997 53.14 26.85 15.62
CA ASP A 997 51.80 26.68 15.04
C ASP A 997 51.51 25.19 14.77
N ARG A 998 51.01 24.51 15.79
CA ARG A 998 50.04 23.42 15.60
C ARG A 998 48.67 24.05 15.37
N GLY A 999 48.32 24.31 14.12
CA GLY A 999 46.91 24.45 13.75
C GLY A 999 46.18 23.13 14.07
N PRO A 1000 45.06 23.20 14.79
CA PRO A 1000 43.81 22.95 14.10
C PRO A 1000 42.83 24.10 14.29
N VAL A 1001 42.18 24.43 13.18
CA VAL A 1001 40.95 25.21 13.05
C VAL A 1001 40.00 24.86 14.19
N VAL A 1002 39.69 25.83 15.05
CA VAL A 1002 38.61 25.74 16.03
C VAL A 1002 37.44 26.49 15.44
N GLU A 1003 36.47 25.77 14.86
CA GLU A 1003 35.10 26.28 14.78
C GLU A 1003 34.61 26.47 16.22
N ASN A 1004 34.49 27.73 16.66
CA ASN A 1004 33.95 28.02 17.98
C ASN A 1004 32.42 28.16 17.85
N VAL A 1005 31.70 27.08 18.13
CA VAL A 1005 30.24 27.13 18.31
C VAL A 1005 29.97 28.07 19.50
N GLY A 1006 29.31 29.21 19.26
CA GLY A 1006 29.06 30.22 20.28
C GLY A 1006 28.43 29.67 21.58
N PRO A 1007 28.52 30.38 22.71
CA PRO A 1007 28.27 29.85 24.06
C PRO A 1007 26.79 29.55 24.42
N TYR A 1008 25.88 29.45 23.45
CA TYR A 1008 24.48 29.11 23.72
C TYR A 1008 24.27 27.60 23.58
N ALA A 1009 24.35 26.92 24.73
CA ALA A 1009 23.81 25.58 24.89
C ALA A 1009 22.30 25.62 24.59
N ASP A 1010 21.86 24.94 23.54
CA ASP A 1010 20.46 24.56 23.40
C ASP A 1010 20.12 23.61 24.56
N ALA A 1011 19.47 24.14 25.59
CA ALA A 1011 19.09 23.35 26.76
C ALA A 1011 17.63 22.91 26.63
N SER A 1012 17.40 21.59 26.70
CA SER A 1012 16.10 21.02 27.07
C SER A 1012 16.19 20.53 28.51
N THR A 1013 15.47 21.15 29.43
CA THR A 1013 15.40 20.74 30.84
C THR A 1013 14.24 19.79 31.16
N ALA A 1014 13.45 19.39 30.16
CA ALA A 1014 12.28 18.54 30.35
C ALA A 1014 12.61 17.06 30.13
N ALA A 1015 12.36 16.24 31.17
CA ALA A 1015 12.36 14.79 31.04
C ALA A 1015 11.07 14.33 30.34
N ALA A 1016 11.20 13.91 29.07
CA ALA A 1016 10.17 13.17 28.36
C ALA A 1016 10.62 11.69 28.30
N PRO A 1017 10.09 10.79 29.14
CA PRO A 1017 10.59 9.41 29.25
C PRO A 1017 10.52 8.62 27.93
N ASP A 1018 9.61 8.99 27.02
CA ASP A 1018 9.34 8.26 25.77
C ASP A 1018 9.85 8.97 24.50
N LEU A 1019 10.45 10.16 24.62
CA LEU A 1019 11.00 10.96 23.51
C LEU A 1019 12.45 11.36 23.82
N ARG A 1020 13.41 10.92 23.00
CA ARG A 1020 14.81 11.36 23.07
C ARG A 1020 15.10 12.44 22.05
N PHE A 1021 15.46 13.63 22.54
CA PHE A 1021 16.00 14.72 21.72
C PHE A 1021 17.52 14.60 21.64
N LEU A 1022 18.06 14.55 20.42
CA LEU A 1022 19.50 14.54 20.18
C LEU A 1022 19.95 15.95 19.80
N LEU A 1023 20.68 16.59 20.70
CA LEU A 1023 21.33 17.87 20.48
C LEU A 1023 22.66 17.65 19.75
N THR A 1024 22.76 18.11 18.50
CA THR A 1024 23.91 17.86 17.62
C THR A 1024 25.21 18.54 18.08
N ASN A 1025 25.12 19.48 19.02
CA ASN A 1025 26.25 20.22 19.60
C ASN A 1025 26.70 19.71 20.99
N SER A 1026 26.16 18.59 21.49
CA SER A 1026 26.56 18.03 22.79
C SER A 1026 27.55 16.87 22.66
N LEU A 1027 28.73 16.99 23.27
CA LEU A 1027 29.78 15.95 23.30
C LEU A 1027 29.35 14.67 24.03
N THR A 1028 28.30 14.72 24.86
CA THR A 1028 27.74 13.56 25.55
C THR A 1028 26.70 12.79 24.71
N HIS A 1029 26.29 13.31 23.55
CA HIS A 1029 25.33 12.70 22.62
C HIS A 1029 26.00 12.15 21.35
N ARG A 1030 27.20 11.58 21.47
CA ARG A 1030 27.95 10.96 20.36
C ARG A 1030 27.35 9.59 20.00
N THR A 1031 27.21 9.31 18.70
CA THR A 1031 26.74 8.01 18.20
C THR A 1031 27.86 7.02 17.81
N ALA A 1032 29.13 7.43 17.94
CA ALA A 1032 30.30 6.59 17.64
C ALA A 1032 31.52 6.99 18.50
N ASP A 1033 32.39 6.02 18.78
CA ASP A 1033 33.61 6.20 19.56
C ASP A 1033 34.78 6.55 18.61
N PRO A 1034 35.40 7.75 18.74
CA PRO A 1034 36.48 8.16 17.85
C PRO A 1034 37.75 7.31 17.96
N ALA A 1035 37.90 6.48 19.02
CA ALA A 1035 39.03 5.58 19.17
C ALA A 1035 38.84 4.22 18.46
N ASP A 1036 37.63 3.89 18.00
CA ASP A 1036 37.31 2.63 17.33
C ASP A 1036 36.96 2.85 15.85
N LEU A 1037 37.90 2.51 14.96
CA LEU A 1037 37.78 2.60 13.51
C LEU A 1037 36.69 1.69 12.91
N ALA A 1038 36.26 0.64 13.62
CA ALA A 1038 35.13 -0.19 13.18
C ALA A 1038 33.79 0.52 13.37
N SER A 1039 33.68 1.40 14.37
CA SER A 1039 32.51 2.27 14.58
C SER A 1039 32.42 3.38 13.51
N LEU A 1040 33.56 3.77 12.92
CA LEU A 1040 33.68 4.80 11.89
C LEU A 1040 33.37 4.32 10.46
N ARG A 1041 33.42 3.00 10.19
CA ARG A 1041 33.12 2.42 8.87
C ARG A 1041 31.63 2.42 8.49
N ASN A 1042 30.73 2.68 9.44
CA ASN A 1042 29.27 2.65 9.25
C ASN A 1042 28.65 4.07 9.16
N ARG A 1043 29.21 4.95 8.31
CA ARG A 1043 28.56 6.23 7.99
C ARG A 1043 27.44 6.03 6.97
N LEU A 1044 26.20 6.20 7.42
CA LEU A 1044 25.15 6.85 6.63
C LEU A 1044 24.43 7.81 7.59
N PHE A 1045 24.48 9.11 7.27
CA PHE A 1045 23.78 10.24 7.88
C PHE A 1045 24.34 10.93 9.15
N PHE A 1046 25.65 11.05 9.27
CA PHE A 1046 26.25 12.20 9.97
C PHE A 1046 27.41 12.72 9.12
N LEU A 1047 27.47 14.02 8.86
CA LEU A 1047 28.73 14.64 8.42
C LEU A 1047 29.79 14.36 9.51
N PRO A 1048 31.07 14.16 9.14
CA PRO A 1048 32.14 14.31 10.12
C PRO A 1048 32.01 15.68 10.79
N LEU A 1049 32.01 15.71 12.12
CA LEU A 1049 32.80 16.73 12.79
C LEU A 1049 34.26 16.41 12.43
N GLN A 1050 34.89 17.28 11.65
CA GLN A 1050 36.34 17.41 11.68
C GLN A 1050 36.65 18.76 12.30
#